data_AF-A0AAD8FH38-F1
#
_entry.id   AF-A0AAD8FH38-F1
#
_cell.length_a   1.000
_cell.length_b   1.000
_cell.length_c   1.000
_cell.angle_alpha   90.00
_cell.angle_beta   90.00
_cell.angle_gamma   90.00
#
_symmetry.space_group_name_H-M   'P 1'
#
loop_
_entity.id
_entity.type
_entity.pdbx_description
1 polymer ?
#
loop_
_entity_poly.entity_id
_entity_poly.type
_entity_poly.pdbx_seq_one_letter_code
_entity_poly.pdbx_strand_id
1 'polypeptide(L)'
;MKPEIWSIVMCMNTPENTSDCFAPALEIYQKVNVMPELLRLLRSPFQLCARKNLEGNTGQWLKGKLECFLEEEMGLTPCNITSDWWLVGRQHLHGQFISCPSRDSQVHNVSDEAVWIKLPYDRLKINGFSFIWQVEVLVTSLSPLRIYMHPNGILWENIENIFDRKHQKTLSVFDLRQLFTELTNENFSNYAMENLDSAILDAFNSLSEIENYKSHERSCLRCFQVFNVFVIFNSTFDSFILQIKPYSYTGDLITLNDYLMQQSILEDLPAMLVTREPTARQVATVLSILNIRYIRQGQLCNQDESLCLQREDLIFLLDTRKEQRTVKSWIRLSPSSYSSKEQRTGNVDSVNISFEALVLFMEQYLVGNKDTSEQFKTTKYPIINILGNDSINELATVESSFQFYKIFCDSDEASQPYLNAIYTHPHIQLYPEFSPLTSDYMAFVDYSITLVEIVGIPKNCLSTVRLEDREEGNVFNNFSVGIGQNTAHLLVMGTTSMGELYTLNTYRITLHRPVAGHDMGKFDNSIDHQDCTLPMSESEPCGLQTTHFSSWTKFVQHETSLGQCGSDSASAGHWMVPCNTCRDSNTCYWKNATWHQTDCREKYLLRPELEKCLHQKKVLFIGDSTNRGILHYIVHRLNGSLVKWDKTHNISLYTGLNNGHTIFGFAYYPQFWLSSKEQPHLDKALFQLFKRTLSTFDPVIILGGVHWLVRRHLDILADFLSSMGLTNTKVIIKGLGAGFHQPVRGIRQRSLEDHRRLYVHNQAVLSYAKSKGFSVVDTFGMTMARYKEFLPGKCACHFHKVVPAEQPIVQKLFSQGSQDPQTTYTVEGEINALYSEMIINRICSLS
;
A
#
# COMPACT_ATOMS: atom_id res chain seq x y z
N MET A 1 -4.14 53.41 -8.69
CA MET A 1 -4.01 52.23 -7.80
C MET A 1 -2.54 51.88 -7.71
N LYS A 2 -2.00 51.66 -6.51
CA LYS A 2 -0.66 51.07 -6.35
C LYS A 2 -0.64 49.72 -7.10
N PRO A 3 0.47 49.31 -7.74
CA PRO A 3 0.54 47.96 -8.31
C PRO A 3 0.34 46.97 -7.15
N GLU A 4 -0.76 46.24 -7.19
CA GLU A 4 -1.11 45.30 -6.12
C GLU A 4 -0.04 44.19 -6.07
N ILE A 5 0.51 43.96 -4.89
CA ILE A 5 1.49 42.91 -4.64
C ILE A 5 0.71 41.60 -4.50
N TRP A 6 0.63 40.81 -5.57
CA TRP A 6 -0.02 39.49 -5.60
C TRP A 6 0.98 38.38 -5.90
N SER A 7 0.70 37.13 -5.47
CA SER A 7 1.57 35.98 -5.72
C SER A 7 0.97 34.94 -6.67
N ILE A 8 -0.34 34.78 -6.69
CA ILE A 8 -1.06 33.91 -7.63
C ILE A 8 -2.19 34.71 -8.28
N VAL A 9 -2.34 34.58 -9.60
CA VAL A 9 -3.54 34.96 -10.34
C VAL A 9 -4.22 33.69 -10.86
N MET A 10 -5.50 33.54 -10.53
CA MET A 10 -6.36 32.47 -11.04
C MET A 10 -7.31 33.04 -12.08
N CYS A 11 -7.04 32.74 -13.34
CA CYS A 11 -7.92 32.99 -14.47
C CYS A 11 -9.04 31.94 -14.47
N MET A 12 -10.28 32.40 -14.30
CA MET A 12 -11.45 31.54 -14.11
C MET A 12 -12.14 31.16 -15.44
N ASN A 13 -12.01 31.99 -16.49
CA ASN A 13 -12.63 31.79 -17.81
C ASN A 13 -11.60 31.45 -18.89
N THR A 14 -10.84 30.37 -18.68
CA THR A 14 -9.74 29.95 -19.56
C THR A 14 -10.09 29.43 -20.96
N PRO A 15 -11.32 29.00 -21.33
CA PRO A 15 -11.52 28.42 -22.65
C PRO A 15 -11.60 29.46 -23.78
N GLU A 16 -12.00 30.72 -23.54
CA GLU A 16 -12.43 31.62 -24.63
C GLU A 16 -11.57 32.89 -24.81
N ASN A 17 -11.01 33.50 -23.75
CA ASN A 17 -10.21 34.73 -23.90
C ASN A 17 -9.03 34.81 -22.92
N THR A 18 -7.81 34.51 -23.39
CA THR A 18 -6.58 34.58 -22.58
C THR A 18 -6.04 36.02 -22.43
N SER A 19 -6.54 36.95 -23.25
CA SER A 19 -5.99 38.31 -23.36
C SER A 19 -6.28 39.22 -22.15
N ASP A 20 -7.35 38.95 -21.40
CA ASP A 20 -7.75 39.78 -20.24
C ASP A 20 -7.02 39.40 -18.93
N CYS A 21 -6.41 38.22 -18.86
CA CYS A 21 -5.83 37.67 -17.62
C CYS A 21 -4.29 37.53 -17.63
N PHE A 22 -3.66 37.66 -18.80
CA PHE A 22 -2.23 37.45 -18.98
C PHE A 22 -1.50 38.77 -19.27
N ALA A 23 -0.69 39.24 -18.32
CA ALA A 23 0.30 40.28 -18.59
C ALA A 23 1.64 39.59 -18.94
N PRO A 24 2.31 39.97 -20.06
CA PRO A 24 3.52 39.28 -20.52
C PRO A 24 4.75 39.42 -19.59
N ALA A 25 4.72 40.33 -18.61
CA ALA A 25 5.80 40.55 -17.65
C ALA A 25 5.37 40.16 -16.22
N LEU A 26 5.66 38.92 -15.82
CA LEU A 26 5.46 38.43 -14.47
C LEU A 26 6.72 38.62 -13.62
N GLU A 27 6.56 39.12 -12.39
CA GLU A 27 7.63 39.20 -11.39
C GLU A 27 8.08 37.80 -10.94
N ILE A 28 9.27 37.71 -10.35
CA ILE A 28 9.88 36.44 -9.91
C ILE A 28 9.00 35.67 -8.90
N TYR A 29 8.19 36.37 -8.11
CA TYR A 29 7.32 35.79 -7.08
C TYR A 29 5.87 35.56 -7.54
N GLN A 30 5.54 35.93 -8.79
CA GLN A 30 4.20 35.83 -9.35
C GLN A 30 4.02 34.49 -10.08
N LYS A 31 2.81 33.94 -10.02
CA LYS A 31 2.38 32.74 -10.76
C LYS A 31 0.99 32.96 -11.37
N VAL A 32 0.73 32.37 -12.54
CA VAL A 32 -0.59 32.41 -13.21
C VAL A 32 -1.00 31.02 -13.68
N ASN A 33 -2.29 30.69 -13.57
CA ASN A 33 -2.83 29.36 -13.88
C ASN A 33 -3.11 29.10 -15.39
N VAL A 34 -2.40 29.78 -16.28
CA VAL A 34 -2.63 29.73 -17.73
C VAL A 34 -1.32 29.45 -18.45
N MET A 35 -1.27 28.38 -19.26
CA MET A 35 -0.17 28.10 -20.18
C MET A 35 -0.68 28.31 -21.62
N PRO A 36 -0.51 29.51 -22.21
CA PRO A 36 -1.09 29.86 -23.50
C PRO A 36 -0.72 28.89 -24.63
N GLU A 37 0.50 28.35 -24.57
CA GLU A 37 1.05 27.39 -25.52
C GLU A 37 0.21 26.10 -25.51
N LEU A 38 0.05 25.46 -24.35
CA LEU A 38 -0.80 24.27 -24.21
C LEU A 38 -2.25 24.52 -24.60
N LEU A 39 -2.82 25.66 -24.18
CA LEU A 39 -4.19 26.01 -24.55
C LEU A 39 -4.37 26.14 -26.06
N ARG A 40 -3.36 26.65 -26.77
CA ARG A 40 -3.37 26.77 -28.23
C ARG A 40 -3.33 25.38 -28.90
N LEU A 41 -2.46 24.48 -28.45
CA LEU A 41 -2.42 23.10 -28.99
C LEU A 41 -3.72 22.35 -28.75
N LEU A 42 -4.24 22.40 -27.52
CA LEU A 42 -5.43 21.63 -27.13
C LEU A 42 -6.71 22.10 -27.85
N ARG A 43 -6.70 23.31 -28.44
CA ARG A 43 -7.79 23.83 -29.28
C ARG A 43 -7.79 23.28 -30.71
N SER A 44 -6.72 22.62 -31.15
CA SER A 44 -6.58 22.08 -32.52
C SER A 44 -6.41 20.56 -32.46
N PRO A 45 -7.51 19.78 -32.54
CA PRO A 45 -7.43 18.33 -32.60
C PRO A 45 -6.51 17.81 -33.72
N PHE A 46 -6.36 18.55 -34.84
CA PHE A 46 -5.44 18.17 -35.91
C PHE A 46 -3.99 18.17 -35.47
N GLN A 47 -3.57 19.16 -34.66
CA GLN A 47 -2.21 19.23 -34.13
C GLN A 47 -1.91 18.10 -33.13
N LEU A 48 -2.93 17.62 -32.43
CA LEU A 48 -2.81 16.48 -31.52
C LEU A 48 -2.73 15.13 -32.25
N CYS A 49 -3.15 15.07 -33.52
CA CYS A 49 -3.05 13.88 -34.36
C CYS A 49 -1.72 13.89 -35.15
N ALA A 50 -0.65 13.37 -34.53
CA ALA A 50 0.70 13.42 -35.10
C ALA A 50 0.84 12.51 -36.33
N ARG A 51 1.34 13.06 -37.45
CA ARG A 51 1.55 12.34 -38.72
C ARG A 51 3.03 12.28 -39.09
N LYS A 52 3.49 11.10 -39.51
CA LYS A 52 4.90 10.90 -39.95
C LYS A 52 5.16 11.32 -41.39
N ASN A 53 4.15 11.27 -42.29
CA ASN A 53 4.23 11.68 -43.69
C ASN A 53 2.89 12.31 -44.13
N LEU A 54 2.93 13.28 -45.06
CA LEU A 54 1.73 13.89 -45.68
C LEU A 54 0.92 12.90 -46.56
N GLU A 55 1.47 11.72 -46.85
CA GLU A 55 0.87 10.70 -47.73
C GLU A 55 0.20 9.53 -46.99
N GLY A 56 0.29 9.47 -45.65
CA GLY A 56 -0.32 8.41 -44.85
C GLY A 56 -1.68 8.82 -44.29
N ASN A 57 -2.72 8.01 -44.51
CA ASN A 57 -4.09 8.26 -44.03
C ASN A 57 -4.30 8.02 -42.51
N THR A 58 -3.24 7.70 -41.75
CA THR A 58 -3.33 7.37 -40.31
C THR A 58 -2.33 8.19 -39.50
N GLY A 59 -2.83 8.87 -38.46
CA GLY A 59 -2.03 9.57 -37.47
C GLY A 59 -2.01 8.83 -36.12
N GLN A 60 -1.15 9.30 -35.22
CA GLN A 60 -1.08 8.84 -33.83
C GLN A 60 -1.59 9.94 -32.89
N TRP A 61 -2.64 9.65 -32.14
CA TRP A 61 -3.23 10.60 -31.19
C TRP A 61 -2.28 10.85 -30.03
N LEU A 62 -1.91 12.12 -29.81
CA LEU A 62 -0.93 12.57 -28.81
C LEU A 62 0.41 11.83 -28.92
N LYS A 63 0.80 11.39 -30.14
CA LYS A 63 1.91 10.45 -30.40
C LYS A 63 1.86 9.15 -29.57
N GLY A 64 0.70 8.81 -29.02
CA GLY A 64 0.47 7.64 -28.21
C GLY A 64 0.07 6.41 -29.03
N LYS A 65 -0.51 5.42 -28.33
CA LYS A 65 -0.91 4.13 -28.90
C LYS A 65 -2.22 4.16 -29.71
N LEU A 66 -3.01 5.24 -29.62
CA LEU A 66 -4.29 5.34 -30.32
C LEU A 66 -4.12 5.90 -31.74
N GLU A 67 -4.78 5.27 -32.70
CA GLU A 67 -4.85 5.74 -34.07
C GLU A 67 -5.87 6.89 -34.19
N CYS A 68 -5.50 7.92 -34.94
CA CYS A 68 -6.37 9.05 -35.25
C CYS A 68 -6.46 9.33 -36.75
N PHE A 69 -7.61 9.83 -37.18
CA PHE A 69 -7.97 10.04 -38.58
C PHE A 69 -8.66 11.40 -38.72
N LEU A 70 -8.32 12.14 -39.76
CA LEU A 70 -8.99 13.41 -40.06
C LEU A 70 -10.36 13.11 -40.69
N GLU A 71 -11.37 13.89 -40.33
CA GLU A 71 -12.73 13.74 -40.86
C GLU A 71 -12.77 13.80 -42.41
N GLU A 72 -11.96 14.68 -43.01
CA GLU A 72 -11.85 14.87 -44.46
C GLU A 72 -11.42 13.59 -45.22
N GLU A 73 -10.73 12.67 -44.54
CA GLU A 73 -10.17 11.45 -45.13
C GLU A 73 -11.06 10.20 -44.93
N MET A 74 -11.98 10.23 -43.96
CA MET A 74 -12.85 9.09 -43.63
C MET A 74 -14.20 9.13 -44.38
N GLY A 75 -14.61 10.28 -44.90
CA GLY A 75 -15.94 10.47 -45.51
C GLY A 75 -17.10 10.39 -44.49
N LEU A 76 -18.35 10.43 -44.96
CA LEU A 76 -19.57 10.48 -44.14
C LEU A 76 -19.92 9.17 -43.38
N THR A 77 -19.08 8.13 -43.39
CA THR A 77 -19.35 6.89 -42.66
C THR A 77 -18.07 6.26 -42.08
N PRO A 78 -17.75 6.53 -40.80
CA PRO A 78 -16.66 5.87 -40.08
C PRO A 78 -16.93 4.38 -39.81
N CYS A 79 -18.19 3.97 -39.83
CA CYS A 79 -18.65 2.64 -39.45
C CYS A 79 -18.61 1.65 -40.62
N ASN A 80 -17.42 1.24 -41.07
CA ASN A 80 -17.28 0.13 -42.02
C ASN A 80 -17.00 -1.23 -41.31
N ILE A 81 -16.65 -1.18 -40.02
CA ILE A 81 -16.34 -2.31 -39.13
C ILE A 81 -16.97 -1.99 -37.75
N THR A 82 -17.33 -3.00 -36.95
CA THR A 82 -17.91 -2.91 -35.59
C THR A 82 -17.01 -2.22 -34.53
N SER A 83 -16.13 -1.30 -34.94
CA SER A 83 -15.30 -0.47 -34.07
C SER A 83 -16.10 0.71 -33.53
N ASP A 84 -15.94 0.98 -32.24
CA ASP A 84 -16.40 2.21 -31.62
C ASP A 84 -15.39 3.33 -31.85
N TRP A 85 -15.89 4.56 -31.97
CA TRP A 85 -15.07 5.73 -32.26
C TRP A 85 -15.29 6.84 -31.24
N TRP A 86 -14.24 7.64 -31.04
CA TRP A 86 -14.30 8.86 -30.24
C TRP A 86 -13.96 10.05 -31.11
N LEU A 87 -14.90 10.99 -31.24
CA LEU A 87 -14.78 12.17 -32.08
C LEU A 87 -14.35 13.37 -31.23
N VAL A 88 -13.29 14.06 -31.62
CA VAL A 88 -12.83 15.29 -30.96
C VAL A 88 -12.91 16.45 -31.95
N GLY A 89 -13.83 17.38 -31.72
CA GLY A 89 -14.03 18.57 -32.56
C GLY A 89 -13.56 19.86 -31.90
N ARG A 90 -13.26 20.88 -32.71
CA ARG A 90 -12.76 22.19 -32.24
C ARG A 90 -13.77 23.02 -31.43
N GLN A 91 -15.04 23.03 -31.83
CA GLN A 91 -16.11 23.76 -31.11
C GLN A 91 -16.63 22.98 -29.90
N HIS A 92 -16.48 21.65 -29.92
CA HIS A 92 -16.94 20.82 -28.82
C HIS A 92 -15.84 20.77 -27.76
N LEU A 93 -16.01 21.55 -26.69
CA LEU A 93 -15.20 21.43 -25.46
C LEU A 93 -15.18 19.98 -24.90
N HIS A 94 -16.05 19.10 -25.39
CA HIS A 94 -16.14 17.68 -25.06
C HIS A 94 -15.99 16.80 -26.32
N GLY A 95 -15.09 15.82 -26.28
CA GLY A 95 -15.09 14.76 -27.30
C GLY A 95 -16.35 13.92 -27.18
N GLN A 96 -16.93 13.48 -28.30
CA GLN A 96 -18.19 12.76 -28.40
C GLN A 96 -17.97 11.27 -28.64
N PHE A 97 -18.64 10.41 -27.87
CA PHE A 97 -18.65 8.97 -28.13
C PHE A 97 -19.61 8.65 -29.28
N ILE A 98 -19.16 7.84 -30.22
CA ILE A 98 -19.97 7.40 -31.35
C ILE A 98 -19.90 5.87 -31.40
N SER A 99 -20.96 5.26 -30.86
CA SER A 99 -21.26 3.84 -31.00
C SER A 99 -21.65 3.56 -32.46
N CYS A 100 -21.16 2.46 -33.03
CA CYS A 100 -21.54 2.05 -34.39
C CYS A 100 -22.59 0.91 -34.38
N PRO A 101 -23.91 1.21 -34.28
CA PRO A 101 -24.96 0.26 -34.62
C PRO A 101 -25.68 0.67 -35.93
N SER A 102 -25.68 -0.22 -36.93
CA SER A 102 -26.64 -0.29 -38.05
C SER A 102 -26.96 1.03 -38.81
N ARG A 103 -26.41 1.16 -40.03
CA ARG A 103 -26.86 1.88 -41.27
C ARG A 103 -27.75 3.16 -41.27
N ASP A 104 -28.26 3.67 -40.17
CA ASP A 104 -29.27 4.75 -40.13
C ASP A 104 -29.04 5.81 -39.02
N SER A 105 -27.81 6.00 -38.55
CA SER A 105 -27.48 7.16 -37.70
C SER A 105 -27.10 8.36 -38.58
N GLN A 106 -27.95 9.39 -38.58
CA GLN A 106 -27.66 10.67 -39.24
C GLN A 106 -26.38 11.29 -38.67
N VAL A 107 -25.44 11.61 -39.56
CA VAL A 107 -24.20 12.32 -39.24
C VAL A 107 -24.53 13.76 -38.85
N HIS A 108 -24.11 14.16 -37.65
CA HIS A 108 -24.10 15.57 -37.28
C HIS A 108 -23.06 16.30 -38.12
N ASN A 109 -23.46 17.32 -38.88
CA ASN A 109 -22.55 18.24 -39.56
C ASN A 109 -21.69 18.95 -38.49
N VAL A 110 -20.46 18.48 -38.27
CA VAL A 110 -19.47 19.22 -37.49
C VAL A 110 -18.72 20.10 -38.48
N SER A 111 -18.97 21.42 -38.45
CA SER A 111 -18.44 22.33 -39.47
C SER A 111 -17.02 22.83 -39.21
N ASP A 112 -16.36 22.38 -38.13
CA ASP A 112 -15.06 22.87 -37.68
C ASP A 112 -14.17 21.69 -37.24
N GLU A 113 -12.97 21.61 -37.82
CA GLU A 113 -11.81 20.78 -37.43
C GLU A 113 -12.10 19.63 -36.43
N ALA A 114 -12.28 18.40 -36.94
CA ALA A 114 -12.56 17.24 -36.10
C ALA A 114 -11.70 16.00 -36.43
N VAL A 115 -11.34 15.25 -35.39
CA VAL A 115 -10.50 14.04 -35.47
C VAL A 115 -11.24 12.84 -34.89
N TRP A 116 -11.24 11.76 -35.65
CA TRP A 116 -11.75 10.46 -35.23
C TRP A 116 -10.63 9.65 -34.58
N ILE A 117 -10.86 9.18 -33.37
CA ILE A 117 -9.93 8.33 -32.62
C ILE A 117 -10.53 6.93 -32.54
N LYS A 118 -9.78 5.93 -33.00
CA LYS A 118 -10.22 4.54 -32.95
C LYS A 118 -10.01 3.99 -31.56
N LEU A 119 -11.09 3.57 -30.89
CA LEU A 119 -10.99 3.00 -29.55
C LEU A 119 -10.54 1.53 -29.62
N PRO A 120 -9.79 1.03 -28.61
CA PRO A 120 -9.48 -0.39 -28.51
C PRO A 120 -10.77 -1.24 -28.53
N TYR A 121 -10.72 -2.41 -29.15
CA TYR A 121 -11.88 -3.32 -29.19
C TYR A 121 -12.09 -4.01 -27.84
N ASP A 122 -11.00 -4.33 -27.16
CA ASP A 122 -10.93 -5.09 -25.92
C ASP A 122 -10.88 -4.18 -24.68
N ARG A 123 -11.69 -3.11 -24.64
CA ARG A 123 -11.72 -2.20 -23.48
C ARG A 123 -12.05 -2.95 -22.19
N LEU A 124 -11.39 -2.57 -21.11
CA LEU A 124 -11.67 -3.09 -19.78
C LEU A 124 -13.13 -2.78 -19.42
N LYS A 125 -13.89 -3.84 -19.16
CA LYS A 125 -15.27 -3.76 -18.71
C LYS A 125 -15.41 -4.39 -17.33
N ILE A 126 -16.06 -3.69 -16.42
CA ILE A 126 -16.37 -4.20 -15.08
C ILE A 126 -17.87 -4.24 -14.93
N ASN A 127 -18.45 -5.41 -14.66
CA ASN A 127 -19.91 -5.62 -14.62
C ASN A 127 -20.64 -5.16 -15.91
N GLY A 128 -19.97 -5.23 -17.07
CA GLY A 128 -20.52 -4.81 -18.37
C GLY A 128 -20.31 -3.34 -18.72
N PHE A 129 -19.81 -2.53 -17.78
CA PHE A 129 -19.57 -1.09 -17.93
C PHE A 129 -18.14 -0.79 -18.39
N SER A 130 -17.95 0.12 -19.34
CA SER A 130 -16.60 0.52 -19.80
C SER A 130 -15.89 1.33 -18.73
N PHE A 131 -14.69 0.91 -18.33
CA PHE A 131 -13.93 1.57 -17.28
C PHE A 131 -13.18 2.79 -17.82
N ILE A 132 -13.60 3.99 -17.38
CA ILE A 132 -12.96 5.26 -17.75
C ILE A 132 -12.64 6.02 -16.47
N TRP A 133 -11.39 6.41 -16.33
CA TRP A 133 -10.90 7.12 -15.17
C TRP A 133 -10.44 8.51 -15.59
N GLN A 134 -11.08 9.54 -15.02
CA GLN A 134 -10.63 10.91 -15.12
C GLN A 134 -9.72 11.22 -13.94
N VAL A 135 -8.57 11.82 -14.21
CA VAL A 135 -7.66 12.29 -13.17
C VAL A 135 -7.17 13.69 -13.48
N GLU A 136 -7.07 14.52 -12.45
CA GLU A 136 -6.54 15.87 -12.55
C GLU A 136 -5.01 15.87 -12.53
N VAL A 137 -4.41 16.57 -13.48
CA VAL A 137 -2.97 16.65 -13.69
C VAL A 137 -2.53 18.10 -13.66
N LEU A 138 -1.60 18.43 -12.77
CA LEU A 138 -1.00 19.75 -12.63
C LEU A 138 0.34 19.81 -13.37
N VAL A 139 0.46 20.73 -14.31
CA VAL A 139 1.70 21.05 -15.02
C VAL A 139 2.24 22.37 -14.50
N THR A 140 3.50 22.39 -14.05
CA THR A 140 4.18 23.61 -13.56
C THR A 140 5.37 24.04 -14.43
N SER A 141 5.74 23.22 -15.42
CA SER A 141 6.71 23.54 -16.47
C SER A 141 6.61 22.52 -17.61
N LEU A 142 6.81 22.97 -18.85
CA LEU A 142 6.81 22.11 -20.04
C LEU A 142 8.21 21.66 -20.45
N SER A 143 9.19 22.55 -20.35
CA SER A 143 10.56 22.28 -20.77
C SER A 143 11.55 22.86 -19.76
N PRO A 144 12.16 22.02 -18.90
CA PRO A 144 11.86 20.59 -18.70
C PRO A 144 10.47 20.33 -18.08
N LEU A 145 9.92 19.12 -18.30
CA LEU A 145 8.57 18.77 -17.87
C LEU A 145 8.48 18.59 -16.34
N ARG A 146 7.61 19.36 -15.69
CA ARG A 146 7.20 19.19 -14.29
C ARG A 146 5.71 18.98 -14.20
N ILE A 147 5.33 17.79 -13.75
CA ILE A 147 3.96 17.28 -13.82
C ILE A 147 3.63 16.43 -12.59
N TYR A 148 2.43 16.64 -12.07
CA TYR A 148 1.90 16.01 -10.87
C TYR A 148 0.48 15.51 -11.14
N MET A 149 0.14 14.33 -10.61
CA MET A 149 -1.16 13.70 -10.70
C MET A 149 -1.89 13.82 -9.36
N HIS A 150 -3.17 14.18 -9.38
CA HIS A 150 -3.98 14.21 -8.17
C HIS A 150 -4.21 12.78 -7.65
N PRO A 151 -4.17 12.53 -6.32
CA PRO A 151 -4.27 11.17 -5.77
C PRO A 151 -5.67 10.57 -5.89
N ASN A 152 -6.68 11.42 -6.07
CA ASN A 152 -8.06 11.02 -6.33
C ASN A 152 -8.42 11.31 -7.78
N GLY A 153 -9.12 10.40 -8.42
CA GLY A 153 -9.76 10.61 -9.71
C GLY A 153 -11.26 10.31 -9.65
N ILE A 154 -11.93 10.50 -10.78
CA ILE A 154 -13.37 10.27 -10.96
C ILE A 154 -13.54 9.07 -11.90
N LEU A 155 -14.22 8.05 -11.41
CA LEU A 155 -14.66 6.90 -12.19
C LEU A 155 -15.98 7.20 -12.89
N TRP A 156 -16.01 6.93 -14.19
CA TRP A 156 -17.19 7.04 -15.03
C TRP A 156 -17.71 5.64 -15.39
N GLU A 157 -18.96 5.34 -15.02
CA GLU A 157 -19.57 4.03 -15.24
C GLU A 157 -19.92 3.77 -16.73
N ASN A 158 -20.01 4.79 -17.58
CA ASN A 158 -20.18 4.60 -19.02
C ASN A 158 -19.56 5.78 -19.78
N ILE A 159 -19.05 5.53 -20.98
CA ILE A 159 -18.53 6.54 -21.89
C ILE A 159 -19.60 7.56 -22.29
N GLU A 160 -20.86 7.12 -22.37
CA GLU A 160 -22.03 7.98 -22.61
C GLU A 160 -22.39 8.83 -21.37
N ASN A 161 -22.03 8.38 -20.16
CA ASN A 161 -22.32 9.11 -18.92
C ASN A 161 -21.38 10.31 -18.70
N ILE A 162 -20.29 10.41 -19.46
CA ILE A 162 -19.40 11.60 -19.46
C ILE A 162 -20.18 12.87 -19.84
N PHE A 163 -21.18 12.74 -20.72
CA PHE A 163 -21.99 13.86 -21.20
C PHE A 163 -23.10 14.25 -20.21
N ASP A 164 -23.77 13.23 -19.65
CA ASP A 164 -24.89 13.41 -18.74
C ASP A 164 -24.49 13.75 -17.30
N ARG A 165 -23.19 13.62 -16.96
CA ARG A 165 -22.65 13.75 -15.59
C ARG A 165 -23.40 12.89 -14.55
N LYS A 166 -23.99 11.78 -15.00
CA LYS A 166 -24.75 10.84 -14.14
C LYS A 166 -23.81 9.73 -13.65
N HIS A 167 -23.88 9.42 -12.35
CA HIS A 167 -23.16 8.32 -11.68
C HIS A 167 -21.63 8.46 -11.68
N GLN A 168 -21.14 9.43 -10.89
CA GLN A 168 -19.72 9.63 -10.62
C GLN A 168 -19.32 9.05 -9.26
N LYS A 169 -18.20 8.33 -9.21
CA LYS A 169 -17.61 7.85 -7.96
C LYS A 169 -16.16 8.31 -7.89
N THR A 170 -15.74 8.80 -6.74
CA THR A 170 -14.31 9.05 -6.49
C THR A 170 -13.59 7.72 -6.41
N LEU A 171 -12.52 7.58 -7.15
CA LEU A 171 -11.63 6.43 -7.15
C LEU A 171 -10.20 6.93 -6.98
N SER A 172 -9.58 6.62 -5.85
CA SER A 172 -8.18 6.98 -5.63
C SER A 172 -7.23 6.12 -6.45
N VAL A 173 -6.00 6.59 -6.64
CA VAL A 173 -4.90 5.81 -7.26
C VAL A 173 -4.66 4.50 -6.50
N PHE A 174 -4.90 4.49 -5.18
CA PHE A 174 -4.83 3.29 -4.36
C PHE A 174 -6.00 2.35 -4.66
N ASP A 175 -7.23 2.86 -4.67
CA ASP A 175 -8.41 2.06 -5.01
C ASP A 175 -8.28 1.46 -6.41
N LEU A 176 -7.69 2.21 -7.35
CA LEU A 176 -7.38 1.75 -8.71
C LEU A 176 -6.37 0.59 -8.70
N ARG A 177 -5.28 0.71 -7.95
CA ARG A 177 -4.28 -0.36 -7.79
C ARG A 177 -4.87 -1.59 -7.11
N GLN A 178 -5.67 -1.41 -6.06
CA GLN A 178 -6.37 -2.50 -5.38
C GLN A 178 -7.36 -3.19 -6.33
N LEU A 179 -8.12 -2.41 -7.10
CA LEU A 179 -9.02 -2.92 -8.12
C LEU A 179 -8.27 -3.78 -9.15
N PHE A 180 -7.13 -3.32 -9.66
CA PHE A 180 -6.31 -4.11 -10.58
C PHE A 180 -5.77 -5.38 -9.94
N THR A 181 -5.33 -5.33 -8.69
CA THR A 181 -4.89 -6.51 -7.93
C THR A 181 -6.04 -7.51 -7.72
N GLU A 182 -7.24 -7.05 -7.39
CA GLU A 182 -8.43 -7.90 -7.22
C GLU A 182 -8.89 -8.54 -8.53
N LEU A 183 -8.79 -7.81 -9.65
CA LEU A 183 -9.14 -8.32 -10.98
C LEU A 183 -8.06 -9.27 -11.56
N THR A 184 -6.81 -9.14 -11.12
CA THR A 184 -5.67 -9.90 -11.64
C THR A 184 -4.78 -10.46 -10.52
N ASN A 185 -3.62 -9.84 -10.29
CA ASN A 185 -2.67 -10.09 -9.22
C ASN A 185 -1.73 -8.87 -9.07
N GLU A 186 -0.84 -8.92 -8.09
CA GLU A 186 0.06 -7.79 -7.75
C GLU A 186 1.04 -7.44 -8.87
N ASN A 187 1.59 -8.43 -9.59
CA ASN A 187 2.54 -8.19 -10.68
C ASN A 187 1.90 -7.45 -11.85
N PHE A 188 0.70 -7.87 -12.26
CA PHE A 188 -0.04 -7.19 -13.33
C PHE A 188 -0.56 -5.82 -12.86
N SER A 189 -0.93 -5.68 -11.59
CA SER A 189 -1.28 -4.39 -10.99
C SER A 189 -0.11 -3.40 -11.04
N ASN A 190 1.10 -3.83 -10.68
CA ASN A 190 2.32 -3.01 -10.81
C ASN A 190 2.55 -2.57 -12.26
N TYR A 191 2.48 -3.51 -13.22
CA TYR A 191 2.59 -3.20 -14.65
C TYR A 191 1.55 -2.17 -15.10
N ALA A 192 0.28 -2.33 -14.72
CA ALA A 192 -0.80 -1.44 -15.09
C ALA A 192 -0.59 -0.01 -14.57
N MET A 193 -0.15 0.12 -13.31
CA MET A 193 0.15 1.43 -12.72
C MET A 193 1.36 2.10 -13.38
N GLU A 194 2.42 1.34 -13.71
CA GLU A 194 3.57 1.87 -14.46
C GLU A 194 3.18 2.29 -15.89
N ASN A 195 2.27 1.56 -16.53
CA ASN A 195 1.74 1.88 -17.86
C ASN A 195 0.93 3.19 -17.83
N LEU A 196 0.12 3.38 -16.79
CA LEU A 196 -0.64 4.61 -16.54
C LEU A 196 0.28 5.83 -16.40
N ASP A 197 1.28 5.75 -15.53
CA ASP A 197 2.25 6.84 -15.33
C ASP A 197 2.99 7.16 -16.64
N SER A 198 3.41 6.13 -17.38
CA SER A 198 4.08 6.28 -18.68
C SER A 198 3.16 6.97 -19.69
N ALA A 199 1.89 6.55 -19.79
CA ALA A 199 0.94 7.09 -20.77
C ALA A 199 0.66 8.59 -20.54
N ILE A 200 0.57 9.03 -19.28
CA ILE A 200 0.40 10.45 -18.94
C ILE A 200 1.67 11.23 -19.30
N LEU A 201 2.86 10.73 -18.92
CA LEU A 201 4.14 11.37 -19.22
C LEU A 201 4.37 11.51 -20.73
N ASP A 202 4.17 10.44 -21.50
CA ASP A 202 4.34 10.41 -22.95
C ASP A 202 3.42 11.44 -23.65
N ALA A 203 2.18 11.57 -23.18
CA ALA A 203 1.24 12.54 -23.74
C ALA A 203 1.70 13.99 -23.53
N PHE A 204 2.18 14.34 -22.32
CA PHE A 204 2.65 15.71 -22.05
C PHE A 204 4.04 16.02 -22.63
N ASN A 205 4.94 15.03 -22.69
CA ASN A 205 6.18 15.16 -23.45
C ASN A 205 5.90 15.43 -24.94
N SER A 206 4.93 14.71 -25.50
CA SER A 206 4.50 14.90 -26.89
C SER A 206 3.94 16.31 -27.13
N LEU A 207 3.13 16.84 -26.22
CA LEU A 207 2.66 18.22 -26.27
C LEU A 207 3.82 19.23 -26.20
N SER A 208 4.79 18.99 -25.32
CA SER A 208 6.00 19.83 -25.22
C SER A 208 6.84 19.81 -26.50
N GLU A 209 6.95 18.66 -27.17
CA GLU A 209 7.66 18.55 -28.45
C GLU A 209 6.93 19.26 -29.59
N ILE A 210 5.60 19.15 -29.64
CA ILE A 210 4.77 19.78 -30.68
C ILE A 210 4.84 21.31 -30.59
N GLU A 211 4.91 21.87 -29.37
CA GLU A 211 5.08 23.32 -29.17
C GLU A 211 6.46 23.86 -29.62
N ASN A 212 7.47 23.00 -29.81
CA ASN A 212 8.85 23.45 -30.00
C ASN A 212 9.12 24.01 -31.43
N TYR A 213 8.51 25.16 -31.76
CA TYR A 213 8.74 25.94 -32.99
C TYR A 213 9.65 27.16 -32.70
N LYS A 214 10.90 27.07 -33.16
CA LYS A 214 11.81 28.13 -33.66
C LYS A 214 12.13 29.41 -32.87
N SER A 215 11.64 29.66 -31.65
CA SER A 215 12.09 30.82 -30.86
C SER A 215 12.79 30.38 -29.57
N HIS A 216 13.94 30.98 -29.28
CA HIS A 216 14.72 30.76 -28.05
C HIS A 216 14.04 31.37 -26.79
N GLU A 217 12.75 31.69 -26.84
CA GLU A 217 11.98 32.18 -25.70
C GLU A 217 11.34 30.98 -25.00
N ARG A 218 11.91 30.56 -23.86
CA ARG A 218 11.32 29.51 -23.02
C ARG A 218 9.86 29.89 -22.69
N SER A 219 8.95 28.93 -22.81
CA SER A 219 7.55 29.02 -22.37
C SER A 219 7.43 29.65 -20.98
N CYS A 220 6.29 30.28 -20.68
CA CYS A 220 6.08 31.01 -19.43
C CYS A 220 6.60 30.28 -18.16
N LEU A 221 7.75 30.73 -17.63
CA LEU A 221 8.44 30.14 -16.46
C LEU A 221 7.64 30.23 -15.14
N ARG A 222 6.61 31.06 -15.14
CA ARG A 222 5.76 31.35 -13.99
C ARG A 222 4.31 30.92 -14.21
N CYS A 223 4.07 30.14 -15.24
CA CYS A 223 2.77 29.59 -15.51
C CYS A 223 2.64 28.18 -14.91
N PHE A 224 1.43 27.83 -14.51
CA PHE A 224 1.04 26.48 -14.16
C PHE A 224 -0.36 26.25 -14.72
N GLN A 225 -0.80 25.00 -14.85
CA GLN A 225 -2.17 24.72 -15.27
C GLN A 225 -2.60 23.33 -14.83
N VAL A 226 -3.85 23.21 -14.40
CA VAL A 226 -4.49 21.93 -14.09
C VAL A 226 -5.28 21.46 -15.31
N PHE A 227 -5.19 20.17 -15.61
CA PHE A 227 -5.86 19.51 -16.72
C PHE A 227 -6.67 18.31 -16.25
N ASN A 228 -7.83 18.09 -16.86
CA ASN A 228 -8.57 16.83 -16.77
C ASN A 228 -8.00 15.87 -17.81
N VAL A 229 -7.48 14.73 -17.36
CA VAL A 229 -6.96 13.67 -18.23
C VAL A 229 -7.88 12.46 -18.14
N PHE A 230 -8.44 12.06 -19.29
CA PHE A 230 -9.33 10.91 -19.40
C PHE A 230 -8.54 9.70 -19.89
N VAL A 231 -8.51 8.65 -19.07
CA VAL A 231 -7.77 7.42 -19.33
C VAL A 231 -8.73 6.25 -19.52
N ILE A 232 -8.51 5.45 -20.55
CA ILE A 232 -9.18 4.18 -20.77
C ILE A 232 -8.16 3.04 -20.69
N PHE A 233 -8.63 1.86 -20.32
CA PHE A 233 -7.81 0.66 -20.19
C PHE A 233 -8.30 -0.43 -21.13
N ASN A 234 -7.40 -1.26 -21.66
CA ASN A 234 -7.78 -2.49 -22.37
C ASN A 234 -7.81 -3.71 -21.42
N SER A 235 -8.14 -4.88 -21.96
CA SER A 235 -8.25 -6.14 -21.22
C SER A 235 -6.91 -6.62 -20.63
N THR A 236 -5.80 -6.11 -21.17
CA THR A 236 -4.43 -6.32 -20.69
C THR A 236 -3.92 -5.19 -19.79
N PHE A 237 -4.81 -4.27 -19.38
CA PHE A 237 -4.51 -3.12 -18.51
C PHE A 237 -3.51 -2.10 -19.09
N ASP A 238 -3.32 -2.07 -20.41
CA ASP A 238 -2.66 -0.93 -21.06
C ASP A 238 -3.51 0.33 -20.93
N SER A 239 -2.86 1.45 -20.63
CA SER A 239 -3.50 2.76 -20.49
C SER A 239 -3.44 3.54 -21.80
N PHE A 240 -4.55 4.18 -22.15
CA PHE A 240 -4.67 5.03 -23.33
C PHE A 240 -5.29 6.38 -22.96
N ILE A 241 -4.62 7.47 -23.34
CA ILE A 241 -5.13 8.82 -23.10
C ILE A 241 -6.18 9.17 -24.16
N LEU A 242 -7.42 9.27 -23.72
CA LEU A 242 -8.56 9.57 -24.59
C LEU A 242 -8.64 11.08 -24.88
N GLN A 243 -8.50 11.90 -23.84
CA GLN A 243 -8.63 13.35 -23.96
C GLN A 243 -7.90 14.07 -22.83
N ILE A 244 -7.32 15.24 -23.14
CA ILE A 244 -6.76 16.19 -22.18
C ILE A 244 -7.53 17.50 -22.31
N LYS A 245 -8.04 18.05 -21.21
CA LYS A 245 -8.79 19.32 -21.19
C LYS A 245 -8.28 20.25 -20.11
N PRO A 246 -8.30 21.58 -20.31
CA PRO A 246 -8.12 22.53 -19.22
C PRO A 246 -9.16 22.30 -18.12
N TYR A 247 -8.73 22.37 -16.86
CA TYR A 247 -9.63 22.33 -15.72
C TYR A 247 -10.49 23.60 -15.70
N SER A 248 -11.81 23.45 -15.50
CA SER A 248 -12.74 24.58 -15.39
C SER A 248 -13.06 24.84 -13.92
N TYR A 249 -12.76 26.06 -13.45
CA TYR A 249 -13.05 26.49 -12.08
C TYR A 249 -14.43 27.15 -11.92
N THR A 250 -15.13 27.36 -13.02
CA THR A 250 -16.45 28.04 -13.10
C THR A 250 -17.57 27.12 -13.54
N GLY A 251 -17.27 25.84 -13.79
CA GLY A 251 -18.29 24.86 -14.15
C GLY A 251 -19.28 24.61 -13.03
N ASP A 252 -20.50 24.21 -13.38
CA ASP A 252 -21.50 23.81 -12.40
C ASP A 252 -20.98 22.61 -11.59
N LEU A 253 -20.77 22.82 -10.30
CA LEU A 253 -20.44 21.78 -9.30
C LEU A 253 -21.71 20.99 -8.99
N ILE A 254 -22.08 20.09 -9.89
CA ILE A 254 -23.38 19.41 -9.87
C ILE A 254 -23.39 18.31 -8.80
N THR A 255 -22.23 17.72 -8.46
CA THR A 255 -22.12 16.66 -7.46
C THR A 255 -21.23 17.05 -6.28
N LEU A 256 -21.43 16.38 -5.13
CA LEU A 256 -20.54 16.52 -3.96
C LEU A 256 -19.10 16.12 -4.31
N ASN A 257 -18.91 15.13 -5.17
CA ASN A 257 -17.58 14.68 -5.59
C ASN A 257 -16.85 15.77 -6.39
N ASP A 258 -17.56 16.47 -7.28
CA ASP A 258 -17.00 17.61 -8.02
C ASP A 258 -16.56 18.72 -7.05
N TYR A 259 -17.40 19.04 -6.04
CA TYR A 259 -17.08 20.05 -5.04
C TYR A 259 -15.85 19.66 -4.21
N LEU A 260 -15.81 18.43 -3.68
CA LEU A 260 -14.70 17.94 -2.87
C LEU A 260 -13.39 17.89 -3.67
N MET A 261 -13.47 17.51 -4.95
CA MET A 261 -12.31 17.52 -5.85
C MET A 261 -11.78 18.94 -6.06
N GLN A 262 -12.66 19.89 -6.42
CA GLN A 262 -12.26 21.28 -6.63
C GLN A 262 -11.69 21.90 -5.35
N GLN A 263 -12.31 21.63 -4.20
CA GLN A 263 -11.82 22.09 -2.91
C GLN A 263 -10.41 21.57 -2.63
N SER A 264 -10.20 20.25 -2.79
CA SER A 264 -8.89 19.60 -2.62
C SER A 264 -7.80 20.25 -3.48
N ILE A 265 -8.10 20.49 -4.76
CA ILE A 265 -7.17 21.13 -5.71
C ILE A 265 -6.83 22.55 -5.26
N LEU A 266 -7.85 23.36 -4.93
CA LEU A 266 -7.65 24.77 -4.55
C LEU A 266 -6.94 24.93 -3.21
N GLU A 267 -7.09 24.00 -2.28
CA GLU A 267 -6.38 24.00 -0.99
C GLU A 267 -4.91 23.60 -1.11
N ASP A 268 -4.55 22.78 -2.12
CA ASP A 268 -3.19 22.27 -2.30
C ASP A 268 -2.32 23.17 -3.20
N LEU A 269 -2.91 23.83 -4.21
CA LEU A 269 -2.17 24.64 -5.18
C LEU A 269 -1.33 25.78 -4.55
N PRO A 270 -1.86 26.64 -3.66
CA PRO A 270 -1.08 27.74 -3.10
C PRO A 270 0.11 27.25 -2.26
N ALA A 271 -0.09 26.16 -1.52
CA ALA A 271 0.96 25.54 -0.72
C ALA A 271 2.13 25.06 -1.59
N MET A 272 1.82 24.47 -2.74
CA MET A 272 2.82 23.96 -3.67
C MET A 272 3.55 25.10 -4.42
N LEU A 273 2.82 26.11 -4.91
CA LEU A 273 3.35 27.07 -5.89
C LEU A 273 4.01 28.31 -5.29
N VAL A 274 3.53 28.81 -4.15
CA VAL A 274 3.96 30.12 -3.59
C VAL A 274 4.48 30.06 -2.16
N THR A 275 4.91 28.88 -1.69
CA THR A 275 5.52 28.74 -0.36
C THR A 275 6.71 29.69 -0.14
N ARG A 276 6.97 30.04 1.12
CA ARG A 276 8.14 30.84 1.54
C ARG A 276 9.33 29.98 1.98
N GLU A 277 9.25 28.66 1.79
CA GLU A 277 10.35 27.77 2.19
C GLU A 277 11.66 28.11 1.46
N PRO A 278 12.77 28.34 2.20
CA PRO A 278 14.06 28.65 1.59
C PRO A 278 14.70 27.38 1.02
N THR A 279 14.71 27.23 -0.31
CA THR A 279 15.35 26.08 -1.01
C THR A 279 16.74 26.39 -1.55
N ALA A 280 17.12 27.67 -1.62
CA ALA A 280 18.37 28.12 -2.24
C ALA A 280 19.62 27.48 -1.64
N ARG A 281 19.68 27.30 -0.31
CA ARG A 281 20.83 26.65 0.35
C ARG A 281 20.99 25.18 -0.05
N GLN A 282 19.88 24.45 -0.22
CA GLN A 282 19.90 23.05 -0.62
C GLN A 282 20.35 22.90 -2.08
N VAL A 283 19.81 23.73 -2.98
CA VAL A 283 20.24 23.76 -4.39
C VAL A 283 21.72 24.15 -4.50
N ALA A 284 22.17 25.19 -3.78
CA ALA A 284 23.56 25.61 -3.78
C ALA A 284 24.52 24.51 -3.28
N THR A 285 24.09 23.69 -2.31
CA THR A 285 24.88 22.56 -1.82
C THR A 285 25.09 21.52 -2.91
N VAL A 286 24.02 21.14 -3.63
CA VAL A 286 24.09 20.19 -4.75
C VAL A 286 25.00 20.70 -5.87
N LEU A 287 24.85 21.98 -6.25
CA LEU A 287 25.70 22.60 -7.27
C LEU A 287 27.18 22.61 -6.85
N SER A 288 27.47 22.87 -5.56
CA SER A 288 28.83 22.84 -5.01
C SER A 288 29.46 21.45 -5.08
N ILE A 289 28.70 20.40 -4.77
CA ILE A 289 29.15 19.00 -4.84
C ILE A 289 29.55 18.64 -6.28
N LEU A 290 28.79 19.11 -7.27
CA LEU A 290 29.06 18.89 -8.69
C LEU A 290 30.08 19.90 -9.28
N ASN A 291 30.72 20.71 -8.44
CA ASN A 291 31.70 21.73 -8.84
C ASN A 291 31.15 22.77 -9.82
N ILE A 292 29.83 23.00 -9.84
CA ILE A 292 29.12 24.01 -10.64
C ILE A 292 29.16 25.33 -9.86
N ARG A 293 30.29 26.04 -9.95
CA ARG A 293 30.56 27.27 -9.18
C ARG A 293 31.31 28.35 -9.96
N TYR A 294 31.69 28.09 -11.21
CA TYR A 294 32.50 28.99 -12.00
C TYR A 294 31.61 29.84 -12.90
N ILE A 295 31.71 31.17 -12.78
CA ILE A 295 30.97 32.05 -13.69
C ILE A 295 31.75 32.20 -14.99
N ARG A 296 31.11 31.87 -16.11
CA ARG A 296 31.63 32.00 -17.49
C ARG A 296 30.57 32.62 -18.37
N GLN A 297 30.87 33.73 -19.03
CA GLN A 297 29.93 34.44 -19.91
C GLN A 297 28.55 34.73 -19.27
N GLY A 298 28.51 34.98 -17.95
CA GLY A 298 27.26 35.23 -17.21
C GLY A 298 26.48 33.98 -16.80
N GLN A 299 27.01 32.79 -17.09
CA GLN A 299 26.41 31.47 -16.77
C GLN A 299 27.18 30.81 -15.63
N LEU A 300 26.51 29.95 -14.86
CA LEU A 300 27.13 29.18 -13.79
C LEU A 300 27.53 27.80 -14.32
N CYS A 301 28.83 27.56 -14.47
CA CYS A 301 29.37 26.37 -15.08
C CYS A 301 30.16 25.49 -14.11
N ASN A 302 30.32 24.22 -14.49
CA ASN A 302 31.34 23.36 -13.94
C ASN A 302 32.74 23.71 -14.49
N GLN A 303 33.78 23.06 -13.95
CA GLN A 303 35.18 23.43 -14.22
C GLN A 303 35.63 23.23 -15.67
N ASP A 304 35.10 22.21 -16.34
CA ASP A 304 35.39 21.84 -17.74
C ASP A 304 34.39 22.41 -18.74
N GLU A 305 33.43 23.24 -18.27
CA GLU A 305 32.39 23.88 -19.08
C GLU A 305 31.48 22.90 -19.82
N SER A 306 31.42 21.63 -19.38
CA SER A 306 30.52 20.62 -19.96
C SER A 306 29.04 20.88 -19.62
N LEU A 307 28.77 21.62 -18.54
CA LEU A 307 27.43 22.04 -18.13
C LEU A 307 27.45 23.48 -17.62
N CYS A 308 26.66 24.34 -18.26
CA CYS A 308 26.50 25.75 -17.91
C CYS A 308 25.01 26.08 -17.70
N LEU A 309 24.69 26.59 -16.51
CA LEU A 309 23.33 26.94 -16.11
C LEU A 309 23.05 28.41 -16.38
N GLN A 310 21.96 28.68 -17.10
CA GLN A 310 21.38 30.01 -17.22
C GLN A 310 20.59 30.39 -15.96
N ARG A 311 20.13 31.64 -15.92
CA ARG A 311 19.22 32.13 -14.88
C ARG A 311 17.94 31.29 -14.81
N GLU A 312 17.39 30.90 -15.96
CA GLU A 312 16.16 30.14 -16.08
C GLU A 312 16.33 28.71 -15.54
N ASP A 313 17.52 28.12 -15.72
CA ASP A 313 17.87 26.80 -15.17
C ASP A 313 17.93 26.83 -13.64
N LEU A 314 18.52 27.90 -13.07
CA LEU A 314 18.55 28.10 -11.62
C LEU A 314 17.15 28.31 -11.04
N ILE A 315 16.29 29.07 -11.73
CA ILE A 315 14.88 29.23 -11.35
C ILE A 315 14.17 27.87 -11.36
N PHE A 316 14.39 27.07 -12.40
CA PHE A 316 13.82 25.73 -12.50
C PHE A 316 14.26 24.83 -11.34
N LEU A 317 15.55 24.80 -10.98
CA LEU A 317 16.05 24.00 -9.86
C LEU A 317 15.44 24.45 -8.52
N LEU A 318 15.33 25.76 -8.30
CA LEU A 318 14.74 26.34 -7.10
C LEU A 318 13.24 26.02 -6.98
N ASP A 319 12.48 26.23 -8.05
CA ASP A 319 11.04 25.95 -8.10
C ASP A 319 10.78 24.44 -7.99
N THR A 320 11.61 23.59 -8.64
CA THR A 320 11.53 22.13 -8.50
C THR A 320 11.70 21.75 -7.05
N ARG A 321 12.81 22.16 -6.40
CA ARG A 321 13.03 21.79 -5.00
C ARG A 321 11.93 22.33 -4.07
N LYS A 322 11.38 23.50 -4.39
CA LYS A 322 10.29 24.11 -3.64
C LYS A 322 9.02 23.26 -3.72
N GLU A 323 8.61 22.90 -4.92
CA GLU A 323 7.45 22.04 -5.15
C GLU A 323 7.67 20.65 -4.52
N GLN A 324 8.87 20.06 -4.61
CA GLN A 324 9.17 18.79 -3.93
C GLN A 324 8.98 18.85 -2.41
N ARG A 325 9.22 20.01 -1.78
CA ARG A 325 9.07 20.18 -0.32
C ARG A 325 7.67 20.58 0.11
N THR A 326 6.80 21.00 -0.81
CA THR A 326 5.44 21.43 -0.45
C THR A 326 4.37 20.75 -1.29
N VAL A 327 4.74 19.68 -1.98
CA VAL A 327 3.83 18.78 -2.67
C VAL A 327 2.87 18.22 -1.62
N LYS A 328 1.60 18.59 -1.64
CA LYS A 328 0.62 18.07 -0.68
C LYS A 328 0.22 16.63 -1.07
N SER A 329 -1.05 16.44 -1.37
CA SER A 329 -1.60 15.13 -1.71
C SER A 329 -1.19 14.67 -3.12
N TRP A 330 -0.69 15.59 -3.96
CA TRP A 330 -0.27 15.36 -5.34
C TRP A 330 0.88 14.34 -5.47
N ILE A 331 0.76 13.46 -6.45
CA ILE A 331 1.75 12.44 -6.81
C ILE A 331 2.64 13.01 -7.92
N ARG A 332 3.94 13.13 -7.69
CA ARG A 332 4.88 13.63 -8.72
C ARG A 332 5.11 12.56 -9.78
N LEU A 333 4.88 12.89 -11.05
CA LEU A 333 5.18 12.01 -12.19
C LEU A 333 6.55 12.33 -12.82
N SER A 334 6.89 13.61 -12.94
CA SER A 334 8.20 14.07 -13.42
C SER A 334 8.59 15.43 -12.82
N PRO A 335 9.90 15.69 -12.59
CA PRO A 335 11.01 14.73 -12.69
C PRO A 335 10.91 13.68 -11.58
N SER A 336 11.16 12.42 -11.93
CA SER A 336 11.14 11.32 -10.97
C SER A 336 12.21 10.30 -11.31
N SER A 337 13.07 10.03 -10.34
CA SER A 337 14.07 8.94 -10.41
C SER A 337 13.44 7.54 -10.48
N TYR A 338 12.14 7.42 -10.17
CA TYR A 338 11.42 6.15 -10.11
C TYR A 338 10.56 5.86 -11.37
N SER A 339 10.20 6.86 -12.19
CA SER A 339 9.30 6.66 -13.35
C SER A 339 10.02 6.44 -14.70
N SER A 340 11.34 6.63 -14.76
CA SER A 340 12.08 6.51 -16.04
C SER A 340 12.37 5.04 -16.41
N LYS A 341 11.60 4.50 -17.37
CA LYS A 341 11.90 3.20 -18.03
C LYS A 341 13.25 3.22 -18.78
N GLU A 342 13.75 4.41 -19.14
CA GLU A 342 14.89 4.57 -20.05
C GLU A 342 16.29 4.52 -19.40
N GLN A 343 16.40 4.45 -18.07
CA GLN A 343 17.72 4.39 -17.40
C GLN A 343 18.07 3.05 -16.76
N ARG A 344 17.23 2.01 -16.88
CA ARG A 344 17.61 0.64 -16.46
C ARG A 344 18.50 -0.10 -17.46
N THR A 345 18.73 0.43 -18.67
CA THR A 345 19.49 -0.26 -19.74
C THR A 345 20.57 0.58 -20.44
N GLY A 346 20.89 1.78 -19.94
CA GLY A 346 21.99 2.58 -20.50
C GLY A 346 23.32 2.27 -19.82
N ASN A 347 24.22 1.55 -20.51
CA ASN A 347 25.65 1.63 -20.20
C ASN A 347 26.07 3.11 -20.32
N VAL A 348 26.31 3.79 -19.20
CA VAL A 348 26.77 5.19 -19.18
C VAL A 348 28.27 5.22 -19.46
N ASP A 349 28.62 4.88 -20.69
CA ASP A 349 29.93 5.12 -21.26
C ASP A 349 29.84 6.37 -22.17
N SER A 350 29.67 7.56 -21.58
CA SER A 350 30.14 8.84 -22.16
C SER A 350 29.88 10.06 -21.26
N VAL A 351 30.85 10.98 -21.30
CA VAL A 351 31.15 12.10 -20.40
C VAL A 351 30.34 13.36 -20.77
N ASN A 352 29.03 13.41 -20.49
CA ASN A 352 28.31 14.70 -20.54
C ASN A 352 27.18 14.72 -19.51
N ILE A 353 27.33 15.55 -18.46
CA ILE A 353 26.27 15.77 -17.47
C ILE A 353 25.24 16.70 -18.11
N SER A 354 24.08 16.15 -18.51
CA SER A 354 22.96 16.96 -19.02
C SER A 354 22.23 17.69 -17.88
N PHE A 355 21.42 18.70 -18.21
CA PHE A 355 20.60 19.39 -17.22
C PHE A 355 19.56 18.45 -16.57
N GLU A 356 19.00 17.52 -17.34
CA GLU A 356 18.07 16.49 -16.86
C GLU A 356 18.76 15.57 -15.84
N ALA A 357 20.01 15.18 -16.09
CA ALA A 357 20.80 14.38 -15.15
C ALA A 357 21.07 15.14 -13.85
N LEU A 358 21.31 16.45 -13.91
CA LEU A 358 21.44 17.31 -12.72
C LEU A 358 20.14 17.33 -11.88
N VAL A 359 18.98 17.45 -12.54
CA VAL A 359 17.68 17.49 -11.86
C VAL A 359 17.39 16.17 -11.15
N LEU A 360 17.65 15.03 -11.81
CA LEU A 360 17.52 13.70 -11.21
C LEU A 360 18.52 13.46 -10.07
N PHE A 361 19.76 13.93 -10.22
CA PHE A 361 20.76 13.85 -9.15
C PHE A 361 20.33 14.66 -7.92
N MET A 362 19.85 15.89 -8.13
CA MET A 362 19.34 16.75 -7.05
C MET A 362 18.19 16.06 -6.31
N GLU A 363 17.28 15.42 -7.04
CA GLU A 363 16.20 14.63 -6.47
C GLU A 363 16.75 13.48 -5.62
N GLN A 364 17.55 12.58 -6.19
CA GLN A 364 18.09 11.41 -5.47
C GLN A 364 18.87 11.80 -4.22
N TYR A 365 19.71 12.83 -4.33
CA TYR A 365 20.56 13.31 -3.24
C TYR A 365 19.76 13.96 -2.10
N LEU A 366 18.75 14.77 -2.43
CA LEU A 366 17.98 15.53 -1.43
C LEU A 366 16.75 14.78 -0.89
N VAL A 367 16.24 13.77 -1.62
CA VAL A 367 15.08 12.95 -1.24
C VAL A 367 15.51 11.67 -0.49
N GLY A 368 16.77 11.24 -0.61
CA GLY A 368 17.41 10.34 0.35
C GLY A 368 17.53 8.87 -0.07
N ASN A 369 17.95 8.60 -1.31
CA ASN A 369 18.36 7.26 -1.69
C ASN A 369 19.87 7.07 -1.45
N LYS A 370 20.25 6.38 -0.35
CA LYS A 370 21.66 6.11 0.00
C LYS A 370 22.28 4.96 -0.83
N ASP A 371 21.49 4.18 -1.57
CA ASP A 371 21.99 3.02 -2.31
C ASP A 371 22.76 3.36 -3.61
N THR A 372 22.70 4.60 -4.10
CA THR A 372 23.41 5.02 -5.32
C THR A 372 24.87 5.41 -5.11
N SER A 373 25.37 5.41 -3.86
CA SER A 373 26.82 5.48 -3.63
C SER A 373 27.53 4.30 -4.30
N GLU A 374 26.90 3.14 -4.49
CA GLU A 374 27.54 1.98 -5.12
C GLU A 374 27.42 1.95 -6.66
N GLN A 375 26.34 2.48 -7.23
CA GLN A 375 26.17 2.53 -8.70
C GLN A 375 27.02 3.61 -9.38
N PHE A 376 27.44 4.65 -8.65
CA PHE A 376 28.39 5.66 -9.14
C PHE A 376 29.84 5.40 -8.69
N LYS A 377 30.13 4.31 -7.95
CA LYS A 377 31.50 3.85 -7.68
C LYS A 377 32.17 3.25 -8.92
N THR A 378 31.41 2.83 -9.94
CA THR A 378 31.93 2.09 -11.10
C THR A 378 32.20 2.94 -12.34
N THR A 379 31.78 4.21 -12.38
CA THR A 379 32.22 5.14 -13.43
C THR A 379 33.48 5.87 -12.97
N LYS A 380 34.58 5.65 -13.71
CA LYS A 380 35.85 6.38 -13.56
C LYS A 380 35.66 7.88 -13.82
N TYR A 381 35.13 8.62 -12.84
CA TYR A 381 35.32 10.06 -12.73
C TYR A 381 35.91 10.39 -11.37
N PRO A 382 36.82 11.38 -11.30
CA PRO A 382 37.62 11.65 -10.11
C PRO A 382 36.78 12.41 -9.07
N ILE A 383 35.81 11.75 -8.45
CA ILE A 383 35.05 12.30 -7.31
C ILE A 383 35.87 12.17 -6.00
N ILE A 384 36.98 11.43 -5.99
CA ILE A 384 37.75 11.14 -4.78
C ILE A 384 38.89 12.14 -4.46
N ASN A 385 39.29 13.04 -5.35
CA ASN A 385 40.50 13.87 -5.10
C ASN A 385 40.29 15.33 -4.64
N ILE A 386 39.08 15.75 -4.27
CA ILE A 386 38.84 17.13 -3.77
C ILE A 386 38.58 17.19 -2.25
N LEU A 387 38.39 16.05 -1.59
CA LEU A 387 38.44 15.96 -0.13
C LEU A 387 39.66 15.12 0.23
N GLY A 388 40.64 15.75 0.87
CA GLY A 388 41.87 15.10 1.30
C GLY A 388 41.60 13.76 1.99
N ASN A 389 42.42 12.77 1.66
CA ASN A 389 42.22 11.34 1.85
C ASN A 389 42.27 10.86 3.32
N ASP A 390 42.08 11.74 4.30
CA ASP A 390 42.25 11.45 5.74
C ASP A 390 40.95 11.59 6.56
N SER A 391 39.76 11.60 5.95
CA SER A 391 38.51 11.72 6.74
C SER A 391 37.29 10.93 6.24
N ILE A 392 37.41 10.11 5.18
CA ILE A 392 36.25 9.46 4.55
C ILE A 392 35.85 8.13 5.24
N ASN A 393 36.67 7.59 6.14
CA ASN A 393 36.31 6.38 6.90
C ASN A 393 35.50 6.64 8.19
N GLU A 394 35.13 7.89 8.49
CA GLU A 394 34.34 8.23 9.69
C GLU A 394 32.93 8.82 9.43
N LEU A 395 32.48 8.93 8.17
CA LEU A 395 31.19 9.57 7.84
C LEU A 395 30.10 8.65 7.24
N ALA A 396 30.32 7.34 7.24
CA ALA A 396 29.35 6.36 6.75
C ALA A 396 28.39 5.81 7.83
N THR A 397 28.26 6.47 8.98
CA THR A 397 27.36 6.04 10.06
C THR A 397 26.04 6.83 10.02
N VAL A 398 24.93 6.13 10.32
CA VAL A 398 23.56 6.68 10.49
C VAL A 398 23.52 7.85 11.49
N GLU A 399 24.48 7.91 12.41
CA GLU A 399 24.72 9.03 13.33
C GLU A 399 25.03 10.34 12.59
N SER A 400 25.70 10.32 11.44
CA SER A 400 26.03 11.54 10.67
C SER A 400 24.78 12.27 10.16
N SER A 401 23.73 11.54 9.75
CA SER A 401 22.42 12.11 9.36
C SER A 401 21.70 12.78 10.55
N PHE A 402 21.82 12.19 11.74
CA PHE A 402 21.28 12.74 12.98
C PHE A 402 22.10 13.93 13.51
N GLN A 403 23.41 13.92 13.29
CA GLN A 403 24.32 15.01 13.66
C GLN A 403 24.19 16.19 12.69
N PHE A 404 23.89 15.93 11.41
CA PHE A 404 23.44 16.95 10.44
C PHE A 404 22.11 17.59 10.85
N TYR A 405 21.16 16.81 11.39
CA TYR A 405 19.84 17.34 11.78
C TYR A 405 19.91 18.43 12.85
N LYS A 406 20.83 18.32 13.82
CA LYS A 406 21.07 19.38 14.83
C LYS A 406 21.53 20.72 14.24
N ILE A 407 21.98 20.74 12.98
CA ILE A 407 22.47 21.93 12.28
C ILE A 407 21.37 22.58 11.42
N PHE A 408 20.25 21.88 11.12
CA PHE A 408 19.27 22.31 10.10
C PHE A 408 17.78 22.22 10.52
N CYS A 409 17.46 22.32 11.81
CA CYS A 409 16.07 22.49 12.26
C CYS A 409 15.67 23.99 12.30
N ASP A 410 14.39 24.27 12.08
CA ASP A 410 13.83 25.63 12.10
C ASP A 410 13.51 26.06 13.55
N SER A 411 13.58 27.36 13.81
CA SER A 411 13.18 27.98 15.08
C SER A 411 11.81 28.66 14.99
N ASP A 412 11.21 28.76 13.79
CA ASP A 412 9.87 29.35 13.60
C ASP A 412 8.79 28.46 14.25
N GLU A 413 8.00 29.05 15.14
CA GLU A 413 6.88 28.38 15.82
C GLU A 413 5.89 27.74 14.82
N ALA A 414 5.68 28.35 13.65
CA ALA A 414 4.80 27.81 12.61
C ALA A 414 5.30 26.47 12.03
N SER A 415 6.58 26.13 12.22
CA SER A 415 7.17 24.87 11.76
C SER A 415 7.03 23.71 12.75
N GLN A 416 6.58 23.99 13.99
CA GLN A 416 6.46 22.98 15.06
C GLN A 416 5.64 21.72 14.72
N PRO A 417 4.47 21.81 14.05
CA PRO A 417 3.65 20.63 13.78
C PRO A 417 4.17 19.75 12.64
N TYR A 418 5.25 20.14 11.96
CA TYR A 418 5.66 19.48 10.72
C TYR A 418 6.91 18.62 10.88
N LEU A 419 6.98 17.57 10.07
CA LEU A 419 8.19 16.77 9.85
C LEU A 419 9.04 17.40 8.74
N ASN A 420 10.37 17.26 8.84
CA ASN A 420 11.31 17.59 7.78
C ASN A 420 11.63 16.39 6.88
N ALA A 421 11.58 15.16 7.42
CA ALA A 421 11.77 13.93 6.68
C ALA A 421 11.16 12.73 7.42
N ILE A 422 10.87 11.67 6.67
CA ILE A 422 10.62 10.32 7.19
C ILE A 422 11.67 9.40 6.59
N TYR A 423 12.38 8.66 7.44
CA TYR A 423 13.34 7.65 6.99
C TYR A 423 12.87 6.26 7.40
N THR A 424 13.10 5.30 6.50
CA THR A 424 12.76 3.90 6.68
C THR A 424 13.98 3.01 6.41
N HIS A 425 14.13 1.92 7.16
CA HIS A 425 15.09 0.86 6.86
C HIS A 425 14.41 -0.53 6.92
N PRO A 426 14.42 -1.33 5.84
CA PRO A 426 14.91 -0.98 4.49
C PRO A 426 14.17 0.25 3.92
N HIS A 427 14.76 0.91 2.92
CA HIS A 427 14.13 2.08 2.31
C HIS A 427 12.82 1.67 1.63
N ILE A 428 11.74 2.37 1.95
CA ILE A 428 10.40 2.15 1.41
C ILE A 428 9.92 3.44 0.78
N GLN A 429 9.42 3.33 -0.45
CA GLN A 429 8.86 4.45 -1.18
C GLN A 429 7.49 4.82 -0.63
N LEU A 430 7.34 6.09 -0.25
CA LEU A 430 6.07 6.67 0.19
C LEU A 430 5.31 7.24 -1.01
N TYR A 431 3.99 7.09 -0.98
CA TYR A 431 3.03 7.62 -1.95
C TYR A 431 1.95 8.45 -1.23
N PRO A 432 1.78 9.73 -1.58
CA PRO A 432 2.67 10.53 -2.42
C PRO A 432 4.07 10.66 -1.78
N GLU A 433 5.02 11.22 -2.52
CA GLU A 433 6.36 11.47 -1.99
C GLU A 433 6.30 12.37 -0.75
N PHE A 434 7.25 12.18 0.16
CA PHE A 434 7.24 12.88 1.44
C PHE A 434 7.22 14.40 1.27
N SER A 435 6.29 15.01 2.01
CA SER A 435 6.17 16.45 2.20
C SER A 435 5.75 16.77 3.63
N PRO A 436 6.35 17.80 4.26
CA PRO A 436 5.91 18.34 5.54
C PRO A 436 4.40 18.59 5.60
N LEU A 437 3.73 18.91 4.49
CA LEU A 437 2.31 19.28 4.49
C LEU A 437 1.34 18.10 4.33
N THR A 438 1.87 16.89 4.07
CA THR A 438 1.05 15.68 3.86
C THR A 438 1.16 14.79 5.08
N SER A 439 0.03 14.55 5.75
CA SER A 439 -0.05 13.67 6.92
C SER A 439 -0.23 12.21 6.55
N ASP A 440 -0.74 11.90 5.36
CA ASP A 440 -1.17 10.55 5.00
C ASP A 440 -0.35 9.98 3.86
N TYR A 441 0.34 8.88 4.15
CA TYR A 441 1.20 8.17 3.22
C TYR A 441 0.79 6.72 3.10
N MET A 442 1.02 6.18 1.91
CA MET A 442 0.88 4.77 1.58
C MET A 442 2.21 4.23 1.08
N ALA A 443 2.44 2.95 1.28
CA ALA A 443 3.64 2.26 0.85
C ALA A 443 3.37 0.77 0.65
N PHE A 444 4.05 0.18 -0.34
CA PHE A 444 3.99 -1.24 -0.66
C PHE A 444 5.34 -1.87 -0.35
N VAL A 445 5.34 -3.04 0.28
CA VAL A 445 6.55 -3.76 0.68
C VAL A 445 6.49 -5.20 0.21
N ASP A 446 7.65 -5.80 -0.05
CA ASP A 446 7.73 -7.20 -0.45
C ASP A 446 7.24 -8.15 0.66
N TYR A 447 6.77 -9.34 0.27
CA TYR A 447 6.40 -10.40 1.20
C TYR A 447 7.49 -10.71 2.24
N SER A 448 8.78 -10.62 1.87
CA SER A 448 9.90 -10.90 2.79
C SER A 448 10.09 -9.85 3.89
N ILE A 449 9.60 -8.61 3.70
CA ILE A 449 9.75 -7.50 4.64
C ILE A 449 8.74 -7.66 5.78
N THR A 450 9.19 -8.25 6.88
CA THR A 450 8.35 -8.43 8.08
C THR A 450 8.53 -7.34 9.14
N LEU A 451 9.58 -6.53 8.99
CA LEU A 451 9.99 -5.51 9.96
C LEU A 451 10.54 -4.30 9.21
N VAL A 452 10.16 -3.11 9.65
CA VAL A 452 10.63 -1.84 9.10
C VAL A 452 11.03 -0.93 10.26
N GLU A 453 12.24 -0.40 10.24
CA GLU A 453 12.62 0.69 11.13
C GLU A 453 12.08 2.00 10.58
N ILE A 454 11.29 2.73 11.36
CA ILE A 454 10.72 4.02 10.96
C ILE A 454 11.24 5.10 11.90
N VAL A 455 11.65 6.24 11.34
CA VAL A 455 11.94 7.46 12.10
C VAL A 455 11.39 8.68 11.40
N GLY A 456 10.71 9.54 12.15
CA GLY A 456 10.33 10.87 11.71
C GLY A 456 11.32 11.90 12.26
N ILE A 457 11.73 12.81 11.40
CA ILE A 457 12.64 13.90 11.74
C ILE A 457 11.81 15.17 11.86
N PRO A 458 11.76 15.86 13.03
CA PRO A 458 10.94 17.05 13.18
C PRO A 458 11.42 18.18 12.25
N LYS A 459 10.58 19.17 11.96
CA LYS A 459 11.03 20.38 11.25
C LYS A 459 11.57 21.44 12.21
N ASN A 460 10.92 21.60 13.36
CA ASN A 460 11.32 22.56 14.38
C ASN A 460 12.26 21.95 15.43
N CYS A 461 13.20 22.75 15.95
CA CYS A 461 14.16 22.33 16.96
C CYS A 461 13.56 21.99 18.34
N LEU A 462 12.36 22.50 18.66
CA LEU A 462 11.65 22.25 19.91
C LEU A 462 10.69 21.07 19.84
N SER A 463 10.45 20.52 18.65
CA SER A 463 9.54 19.39 18.44
C SER A 463 10.27 18.05 18.61
N THR A 464 9.56 17.05 19.10
CA THR A 464 10.04 15.66 19.14
C THR A 464 9.05 14.75 18.43
N VAL A 465 9.53 13.67 17.82
CA VAL A 465 8.68 12.77 17.02
C VAL A 465 8.70 11.37 17.59
N ARG A 466 7.53 10.80 17.88
CA ARG A 466 7.38 9.46 18.44
C ARG A 466 6.68 8.55 17.44
N LEU A 467 7.11 7.29 17.35
CA LEU A 467 6.35 6.27 16.64
C LEU A 467 5.36 5.62 17.61
N GLU A 468 4.06 5.80 17.36
CA GLU A 468 2.96 5.33 18.20
C GLU A 468 3.13 5.79 19.67
N ASP A 469 2.85 4.91 20.64
CA ASP A 469 2.89 5.19 22.07
C ASP A 469 4.33 5.16 22.67
N ARG A 470 5.39 5.23 21.85
CA ARG A 470 6.78 5.05 22.34
C ARG A 470 7.33 6.30 23.02
N GLU A 471 7.98 6.11 24.16
CA GLU A 471 8.46 7.21 25.01
C GLU A 471 9.66 7.99 24.42
N GLU A 472 10.58 7.30 23.72
CA GLU A 472 11.74 7.95 23.10
C GLU A 472 11.39 8.54 21.74
N GLY A 473 11.56 9.86 21.63
CA GLY A 473 11.37 10.60 20.39
C GLY A 473 12.66 10.69 19.56
N ASN A 474 12.51 10.84 18.25
CA ASN A 474 13.60 11.05 17.28
C ASN A 474 14.59 9.88 17.20
N VAL A 475 14.12 8.63 17.29
CA VAL A 475 14.97 7.44 17.15
C VAL A 475 14.34 6.45 16.18
N PHE A 476 15.15 5.67 15.47
CA PHE A 476 14.67 4.53 14.69
C PHE A 476 13.92 3.55 15.58
N ASN A 477 12.74 3.18 15.10
CA ASN A 477 11.82 2.36 15.83
C ASN A 477 11.31 1.22 14.96
N ASN A 478 11.60 0.00 15.39
CA ASN A 478 11.17 -1.24 14.74
C ASN A 478 9.64 -1.36 14.72
N PHE A 479 9.04 -1.40 13.53
CA PHE A 479 7.61 -1.59 13.28
C PHE A 479 7.37 -2.92 12.58
N SER A 480 6.52 -3.78 13.18
CA SER A 480 6.15 -5.07 12.59
C SER A 480 5.18 -4.89 11.43
N VAL A 481 5.44 -5.56 10.32
CA VAL A 481 4.58 -5.53 9.12
C VAL A 481 3.97 -6.91 8.87
N GLY A 482 2.73 -7.10 9.29
CA GLY A 482 1.94 -8.31 9.04
C GLY A 482 1.38 -8.32 7.62
N ILE A 483 0.79 -9.43 7.19
CA ILE A 483 0.15 -9.54 5.87
C ILE A 483 -1.08 -8.61 5.78
N GLY A 484 -1.23 -7.92 4.66
CA GLY A 484 -2.29 -6.96 4.41
C GLY A 484 -1.92 -5.54 4.85
N GLN A 485 -2.92 -4.76 5.25
CA GLN A 485 -2.77 -3.36 5.62
C GLN A 485 -2.31 -3.18 7.07
N ASN A 486 -1.17 -2.50 7.25
CA ASN A 486 -0.60 -2.11 8.53
C ASN A 486 -0.54 -0.57 8.59
N THR A 487 -0.77 0.02 9.75
CA THR A 487 -0.78 1.49 9.89
C THR A 487 0.14 1.90 11.02
N ALA A 488 1.17 2.67 10.69
CA ALA A 488 2.09 3.30 11.61
C ALA A 488 1.72 4.78 11.81
N HIS A 489 1.81 5.26 13.05
CA HIS A 489 1.54 6.66 13.39
C HIS A 489 2.80 7.35 13.93
N LEU A 490 3.25 8.41 13.28
CA LEU A 490 4.31 9.29 13.75
C LEU A 490 3.66 10.54 14.39
N LEU A 491 3.79 10.65 15.70
CA LEU A 491 3.25 11.74 16.51
C LEU A 491 4.30 12.84 16.65
N VAL A 492 4.03 14.03 16.11
CA VAL A 492 4.85 15.22 16.33
C VAL A 492 4.39 15.86 17.64
N MET A 493 5.28 15.92 18.62
CA MET A 493 5.00 16.35 19.97
C MET A 493 5.58 17.75 20.22
N GLY A 494 4.75 18.63 20.77
CA GLY A 494 5.16 19.90 21.37
C GLY A 494 5.37 19.75 22.87
N THR A 495 5.97 20.78 23.48
CA THR A 495 6.23 20.81 24.93
C THR A 495 5.56 22.03 25.54
N THR A 496 4.75 21.86 26.58
CA THR A 496 4.16 22.99 27.30
C THR A 496 5.22 23.70 28.16
N SER A 497 4.90 24.89 28.65
CA SER A 497 5.74 25.61 29.62
C SER A 497 6.00 24.84 30.92
N MET A 498 5.17 23.85 31.24
CA MET A 498 5.30 22.95 32.40
C MET A 498 6.04 21.65 32.08
N GLY A 499 6.50 21.45 30.83
CA GLY A 499 7.23 20.26 30.40
C GLY A 499 6.35 19.08 29.97
N GLU A 500 5.03 19.25 29.88
CA GLU A 500 4.12 18.20 29.42
C GLU A 500 4.13 18.10 27.88
N LEU A 501 4.13 16.87 27.37
CA LEU A 501 4.12 16.61 25.94
C LEU A 501 2.68 16.49 25.42
N TYR A 502 2.39 17.14 24.31
CA TYR A 502 1.10 17.04 23.62
C TYR A 502 1.29 16.90 22.11
N THR A 503 0.36 16.19 21.45
CA THR A 503 0.44 15.95 20.00
C THR A 503 0.05 17.21 19.24
N LEU A 504 0.99 17.74 18.45
CA LEU A 504 0.77 18.84 17.52
C LEU A 504 0.20 18.36 16.18
N ASN A 505 0.68 17.22 15.69
CA ASN A 505 0.27 16.63 14.42
C ASN A 505 0.53 15.11 14.41
N THR A 506 -0.16 14.39 13.54
CA THR A 506 0.02 12.94 13.34
C THR A 506 0.21 12.64 11.87
N TYR A 507 1.34 12.03 11.54
CA TYR A 507 1.57 11.45 10.21
C TYR A 507 1.22 9.96 10.25
N ARG A 508 0.43 9.50 9.30
CA ARG A 508 -0.02 8.12 9.14
C ARG A 508 0.66 7.49 7.94
N ILE A 509 1.37 6.40 8.16
CA ILE A 509 2.00 5.60 7.10
C ILE A 509 1.27 4.26 7.03
N THR A 510 0.62 3.99 5.90
CA THR A 510 -0.08 2.74 5.65
C THR A 510 0.78 1.83 4.78
N LEU A 511 1.27 0.74 5.38
CA LEU A 511 2.13 -0.26 4.74
C LEU A 511 1.28 -1.46 4.30
N HIS A 512 1.30 -1.75 3.01
CA HIS A 512 0.65 -2.91 2.41
C HIS A 512 1.68 -3.99 2.12
N ARG A 513 1.51 -5.16 2.76
CA ARG A 513 2.35 -6.33 2.55
C ARG A 513 1.53 -7.45 1.92
N PRO A 514 1.95 -8.03 0.80
CA PRO A 514 1.17 -9.04 0.10
C PRO A 514 1.21 -10.40 0.81
N VAL A 515 0.28 -11.27 0.43
CA VAL A 515 0.25 -12.70 0.76
C VAL A 515 1.32 -13.47 -0.05
N ALA A 516 1.76 -14.63 0.45
CA ALA A 516 2.74 -15.46 -0.26
C ALA A 516 2.20 -15.99 -1.61
N GLY A 517 3.08 -16.08 -2.63
CA GLY A 517 2.94 -16.63 -4.01
C GLY A 517 1.56 -17.10 -4.51
N HIS A 518 1.13 -16.60 -5.68
CA HIS A 518 -0.19 -16.87 -6.30
C HIS A 518 -0.12 -17.48 -7.71
N ASP A 519 1.07 -17.78 -8.24
CA ASP A 519 1.20 -18.17 -9.66
C ASP A 519 0.68 -19.58 -9.97
N MET A 520 -0.02 -19.68 -11.09
CA MET A 520 -0.59 -20.92 -11.63
C MET A 520 0.37 -21.54 -12.65
N GLY A 521 1.03 -22.63 -12.27
CA GLY A 521 1.89 -23.44 -13.14
C GLY A 521 1.89 -24.91 -12.73
N LYS A 522 2.26 -25.82 -13.64
CA LYS A 522 2.24 -27.29 -13.42
C LYS A 522 2.89 -27.66 -12.08
N PHE A 523 2.18 -28.47 -11.29
CA PHE A 523 2.45 -28.65 -9.86
C PHE A 523 3.27 -29.90 -9.56
N ASP A 524 4.49 -29.71 -9.07
CA ASP A 524 5.16 -30.62 -8.14
C ASP A 524 4.59 -30.44 -6.73
N ASN A 525 4.71 -31.48 -5.90
CA ASN A 525 4.34 -31.42 -4.49
C ASN A 525 5.57 -31.15 -3.65
N SER A 526 5.47 -30.17 -2.76
CA SER A 526 6.50 -29.84 -1.78
C SER A 526 5.99 -30.03 -0.34
N ILE A 527 6.90 -30.38 0.56
CA ILE A 527 6.70 -30.30 2.00
C ILE A 527 7.50 -29.13 2.55
N ASP A 528 6.92 -28.39 3.48
CA ASP A 528 7.61 -27.40 4.29
C ASP A 528 7.52 -27.77 5.78
N HIS A 529 8.68 -28.03 6.37
CA HIS A 529 8.83 -28.36 7.79
C HIS A 529 9.11 -27.12 8.64
N GLN A 530 9.94 -26.21 8.14
CA GLN A 530 10.38 -25.00 8.82
C GLN A 530 11.05 -24.04 7.84
N ASP A 531 10.89 -22.74 8.08
CA ASP A 531 11.60 -21.73 7.30
C ASP A 531 13.09 -21.67 7.69
N CYS A 532 13.97 -21.62 6.69
CA CYS A 532 15.42 -21.58 6.90
C CYS A 532 15.91 -20.31 7.61
N THR A 533 15.14 -19.22 7.65
CA THR A 533 15.52 -18.00 8.37
C THR A 533 15.22 -18.08 9.88
N LEU A 534 14.45 -19.07 10.34
CA LEU A 534 14.15 -19.29 11.75
C LEU A 534 13.98 -20.80 12.09
N PRO A 535 15.04 -21.62 11.96
CA PRO A 535 14.93 -23.07 12.13
C PRO A 535 14.74 -23.49 13.60
N MET A 536 13.59 -24.13 13.88
CA MET A 536 13.21 -24.64 15.20
C MET A 536 13.88 -25.95 15.60
N SER A 537 14.37 -26.75 14.64
CA SER A 537 15.14 -27.98 14.90
C SER A 537 16.32 -28.09 13.94
N GLU A 538 17.47 -28.53 14.44
CA GLU A 538 18.65 -28.83 13.62
C GLU A 538 18.57 -30.20 12.93
N SER A 539 17.74 -31.11 13.44
CA SER A 539 17.58 -32.46 12.88
C SER A 539 16.63 -32.50 11.69
N GLU A 540 15.73 -31.53 11.58
CA GLU A 540 14.73 -31.44 10.52
C GLU A 540 15.27 -30.60 9.35
N PRO A 541 14.98 -30.93 8.10
CA PRO A 541 15.32 -30.07 6.97
C PRO A 541 14.57 -28.73 7.07
N CYS A 542 15.17 -27.65 6.55
CA CYS A 542 14.49 -26.37 6.39
C CYS A 542 14.18 -26.10 4.91
N GLY A 543 13.19 -25.23 4.66
CA GLY A 543 12.72 -24.89 3.34
C GLY A 543 11.93 -26.01 2.68
N LEU A 544 11.54 -25.77 1.43
CA LEU A 544 10.71 -26.68 0.64
C LEU A 544 11.50 -27.93 0.23
N GLN A 545 10.92 -29.10 0.49
CA GLN A 545 11.47 -30.42 0.16
C GLN A 545 10.53 -31.17 -0.79
N THR A 546 11.09 -31.96 -1.71
CA THR A 546 10.28 -32.82 -2.59
C THR A 546 9.59 -33.92 -1.79
N THR A 547 8.33 -34.19 -2.12
CA THR A 547 7.58 -35.28 -1.48
C THR A 547 7.67 -36.60 -2.24
N HIS A 548 7.26 -37.69 -1.61
CA HIS A 548 7.12 -38.99 -2.28
C HIS A 548 5.91 -39.07 -3.23
N PHE A 549 5.00 -38.09 -3.19
CA PHE A 549 3.84 -38.04 -4.07
C PHE A 549 4.20 -37.48 -5.44
N SER A 550 3.83 -38.19 -6.50
CA SER A 550 4.18 -37.78 -7.86
C SER A 550 3.31 -36.63 -8.43
N SER A 551 2.23 -36.22 -7.76
CA SER A 551 1.38 -35.09 -8.16
C SER A 551 0.41 -34.67 -7.04
N TRP A 552 -0.07 -33.43 -7.08
CA TRP A 552 -0.98 -32.88 -6.05
C TRP A 552 -2.26 -33.70 -5.92
N THR A 553 -2.80 -34.14 -7.05
CA THR A 553 -3.99 -35.01 -7.10
C THR A 553 -3.77 -36.32 -6.34
N LYS A 554 -2.61 -36.96 -6.46
CA LYS A 554 -2.32 -38.20 -5.72
C LYS A 554 -2.21 -37.95 -4.21
N PHE A 555 -1.62 -36.82 -3.81
CA PHE A 555 -1.60 -36.42 -2.41
C PHE A 555 -3.03 -36.21 -1.88
N VAL A 556 -3.87 -35.45 -2.59
CA VAL A 556 -5.26 -35.21 -2.19
C VAL A 556 -6.06 -36.53 -2.09
N GLN A 557 -5.86 -37.46 -3.02
CA GLN A 557 -6.48 -38.79 -2.98
C GLN A 557 -6.03 -39.62 -1.77
N HIS A 558 -4.74 -39.55 -1.42
CA HIS A 558 -4.24 -40.18 -0.21
C HIS A 558 -4.83 -39.53 1.04
N GLU A 559 -4.84 -38.20 1.12
CA GLU A 559 -5.40 -37.45 2.25
C GLU A 559 -6.88 -37.80 2.46
N THR A 560 -7.69 -37.89 1.40
CA THR A 560 -9.11 -38.25 1.51
C THR A 560 -9.35 -39.69 1.93
N SER A 561 -8.37 -40.58 1.76
CA SER A 561 -8.45 -41.98 2.20
C SER A 561 -8.12 -42.18 3.69
N LEU A 562 -7.50 -41.19 4.35
CA LEU A 562 -7.15 -41.26 5.76
C LEU A 562 -8.38 -41.24 6.67
N GLY A 563 -8.30 -41.97 7.78
CA GLY A 563 -9.32 -41.93 8.84
C GLY A 563 -9.35 -40.59 9.56
N GLN A 564 -10.41 -40.35 10.33
CA GLN A 564 -10.53 -39.12 11.13
C GLN A 564 -9.54 -39.13 12.29
N CYS A 565 -8.95 -37.97 12.57
CA CYS A 565 -8.08 -37.78 13.73
C CYS A 565 -8.84 -38.02 15.03
N GLY A 566 -8.32 -38.91 15.88
CA GLY A 566 -8.86 -39.20 17.21
C GLY A 566 -8.52 -38.11 18.24
N SER A 567 -9.12 -38.20 19.43
CA SER A 567 -8.84 -37.28 20.55
C SER A 567 -7.36 -37.23 20.97
N ASP A 568 -6.62 -38.31 20.71
CA ASP A 568 -5.24 -38.52 21.14
C ASP A 568 -4.21 -38.37 20.01
N SER A 569 -4.65 -38.16 18.76
CA SER A 569 -3.73 -38.08 17.62
C SER A 569 -2.94 -36.78 17.66
N ALA A 570 -1.69 -36.88 18.10
CA ALA A 570 -0.68 -35.83 17.92
C ALA A 570 0.49 -36.37 17.07
N SER A 571 0.15 -37.05 15.97
CA SER A 571 1.12 -37.30 14.91
C SER A 571 1.68 -35.94 14.47
N ALA A 572 3.01 -35.85 14.42
CA ALA A 572 3.69 -34.66 13.94
C ALA A 572 3.18 -34.34 12.54
N GLY A 573 2.78 -33.09 12.32
CA GLY A 573 2.31 -32.62 11.02
C GLY A 573 3.34 -31.74 10.32
N HIS A 574 3.12 -31.53 9.04
CA HIS A 574 3.93 -30.65 8.21
C HIS A 574 3.07 -29.98 7.13
N TRP A 575 3.53 -28.86 6.58
CA TRP A 575 2.82 -28.20 5.49
C TRP A 575 3.07 -28.92 4.18
N MET A 576 2.00 -29.18 3.43
CA MET A 576 2.02 -29.66 2.06
C MET A 576 1.63 -28.50 1.15
N VAL A 577 2.48 -28.18 0.17
CA VAL A 577 2.29 -27.02 -0.71
C VAL A 577 2.52 -27.43 -2.17
N PRO A 578 1.58 -27.12 -3.08
CA PRO A 578 1.79 -27.34 -4.51
C PRO A 578 2.70 -26.25 -5.09
N CYS A 579 3.75 -26.63 -5.80
CA CYS A 579 4.74 -25.71 -6.36
C CYS A 579 5.19 -26.14 -7.74
N ASN A 580 5.62 -25.22 -8.60
CA ASN A 580 6.28 -25.63 -9.86
C ASN A 580 7.68 -26.21 -9.60
N THR A 581 8.38 -25.72 -8.58
CA THR A 581 9.65 -26.30 -8.12
C THR A 581 9.80 -26.14 -6.61
N CYS A 582 10.33 -27.16 -5.93
CA CYS A 582 10.65 -27.07 -4.50
C CYS A 582 11.85 -26.16 -4.20
N ARG A 583 12.56 -25.64 -5.21
CA ARG A 583 13.74 -24.78 -5.00
C ARG A 583 13.40 -23.31 -4.83
N ASP A 584 12.21 -22.90 -5.26
CA ASP A 584 11.78 -21.51 -5.25
C ASP A 584 10.35 -21.40 -4.70
N SER A 585 10.24 -20.79 -3.51
CA SER A 585 8.96 -20.59 -2.80
C SER A 585 8.01 -19.64 -3.52
N ASN A 586 8.49 -18.81 -4.44
CA ASN A 586 7.64 -17.91 -5.22
C ASN A 586 6.82 -18.67 -6.27
N THR A 587 7.28 -19.87 -6.64
CA THR A 587 6.56 -20.76 -7.57
C THR A 587 5.49 -21.62 -6.88
N CYS A 588 5.35 -21.48 -5.56
CA CYS A 588 4.38 -22.22 -4.76
C CYS A 588 3.05 -21.50 -4.69
N TYR A 589 1.99 -22.29 -4.76
CA TYR A 589 0.62 -21.81 -4.60
C TYR A 589 0.18 -21.98 -3.15
N TRP A 590 0.62 -21.04 -2.32
CA TRP A 590 0.45 -21.06 -0.86
C TRP A 590 -1.01 -21.03 -0.39
N LYS A 591 -1.91 -20.50 -1.21
CA LYS A 591 -3.37 -20.53 -0.97
C LYS A 591 -3.94 -21.95 -0.85
N ASN A 592 -3.30 -22.94 -1.48
CA ASN A 592 -3.70 -24.35 -1.37
C ASN A 592 -2.85 -25.13 -0.36
N ALA A 593 -1.99 -24.46 0.42
CA ALA A 593 -1.19 -25.13 1.42
C ALA A 593 -2.09 -25.76 2.49
N THR A 594 -1.85 -27.03 2.80
CA THR A 594 -2.63 -27.80 3.77
C THR A 594 -1.70 -28.37 4.84
N TRP A 595 -2.18 -28.37 6.09
CA TRP A 595 -1.49 -29.03 7.19
C TRP A 595 -1.79 -30.52 7.17
N HIS A 596 -0.77 -31.33 6.87
CA HIS A 596 -0.90 -32.77 6.75
C HIS A 596 -0.41 -33.47 8.01
N GLN A 597 -1.21 -34.42 8.50
CA GLN A 597 -0.82 -35.39 9.55
C GLN A 597 -0.72 -36.77 8.90
N THR A 598 0.32 -37.52 9.23
CA THR A 598 0.69 -38.75 8.51
C THR A 598 -0.41 -39.82 8.49
N ASP A 599 -1.12 -39.99 9.61
CA ASP A 599 -2.00 -41.15 9.83
C ASP A 599 -3.49 -40.80 9.91
N CYS A 600 -3.84 -39.52 9.84
CA CYS A 600 -5.22 -39.08 10.01
C CYS A 600 -5.51 -37.75 9.33
N ARG A 601 -6.80 -37.44 9.18
CA ARG A 601 -7.29 -36.19 8.63
C ARG A 601 -8.29 -35.52 9.57
N GLU A 602 -8.17 -34.20 9.70
CA GLU A 602 -9.14 -33.38 10.43
C GLU A 602 -10.46 -33.27 9.67
N LYS A 603 -11.59 -33.46 10.37
CA LYS A 603 -12.92 -33.29 9.78
C LYS A 603 -13.30 -31.80 9.78
N TYR A 604 -13.82 -31.30 8.66
CA TYR A 604 -14.50 -30.01 8.65
C TYR A 604 -15.99 -30.23 8.98
N LEU A 605 -16.47 -29.73 10.11
CA LEU A 605 -17.88 -29.85 10.50
C LEU A 605 -18.74 -28.81 9.77
N LEU A 606 -19.77 -29.28 9.07
CA LEU A 606 -20.78 -28.39 8.50
C LEU A 606 -21.55 -27.70 9.62
N ARG A 607 -22.08 -26.49 9.34
CA ARG A 607 -22.77 -25.68 10.36
C ARG A 607 -23.84 -26.44 11.15
N PRO A 608 -24.74 -27.24 10.54
CA PRO A 608 -25.73 -28.02 11.31
C PRO A 608 -25.10 -29.07 12.24
N GLU A 609 -23.99 -29.68 11.82
CA GLU A 609 -23.25 -30.64 12.67
C GLU A 609 -22.59 -29.93 13.85
N LEU A 610 -22.03 -28.74 13.61
CA LEU A 610 -21.39 -27.90 14.63
C LEU A 610 -22.42 -27.38 15.65
N GLU A 611 -23.59 -26.90 15.18
CA GLU A 611 -24.70 -26.46 16.04
C GLU A 611 -25.20 -27.60 16.93
N LYS A 612 -25.35 -28.80 16.37
CA LYS A 612 -25.71 -30.01 17.12
C LYS A 612 -24.64 -30.38 18.14
N CYS A 613 -23.36 -30.33 17.77
CA CYS A 613 -22.27 -30.62 18.69
C CYS A 613 -22.23 -29.64 19.87
N LEU A 614 -22.39 -28.34 19.61
CA LEU A 614 -22.24 -27.30 20.63
C LEU A 614 -23.53 -27.04 21.42
N HIS A 615 -24.60 -27.76 21.12
CA HIS A 615 -25.86 -27.68 21.84
C HIS A 615 -25.69 -28.02 23.32
N GLN A 616 -26.19 -27.15 24.20
CA GLN A 616 -26.09 -27.26 25.67
C GLN A 616 -24.66 -27.41 26.19
N LYS A 617 -23.67 -26.82 25.50
CA LYS A 617 -22.27 -26.79 25.95
C LYS A 617 -21.86 -25.41 26.45
N LYS A 618 -20.99 -25.41 27.46
CA LYS A 618 -20.29 -24.23 27.94
C LYS A 618 -18.80 -24.35 27.63
N VAL A 619 -18.29 -23.52 26.73
CA VAL A 619 -16.89 -23.60 26.27
C VAL A 619 -16.09 -22.43 26.86
N LEU A 620 -15.07 -22.75 27.65
CA LEU A 620 -14.31 -21.80 28.44
C LEU A 620 -12.87 -21.72 27.94
N PHE A 621 -12.49 -20.57 27.38
CA PHE A 621 -11.15 -20.27 26.91
C PHE A 621 -10.36 -19.52 27.98
N ILE A 622 -9.17 -20.02 28.31
CA ILE A 622 -8.21 -19.35 29.17
C ILE A 622 -6.89 -19.27 28.41
N GLY A 623 -6.46 -18.06 28.09
CA GLY A 623 -5.25 -17.88 27.32
C GLY A 623 -5.01 -16.45 26.87
N ASP A 624 -4.00 -16.28 26.03
CA ASP A 624 -3.69 -14.98 25.46
C ASP A 624 -4.59 -14.67 24.24
N SER A 625 -4.20 -13.66 23.48
CA SER A 625 -4.93 -13.24 22.30
C SER A 625 -5.07 -14.33 21.22
N THR A 626 -4.21 -15.34 21.17
CA THR A 626 -4.35 -16.44 20.19
C THR A 626 -5.55 -17.35 20.50
N ASN A 627 -5.82 -17.62 21.78
CA ASN A 627 -7.04 -18.31 22.19
C ASN A 627 -8.30 -17.49 21.92
N ARG A 628 -8.21 -16.16 22.03
CA ARG A 628 -9.31 -15.27 21.62
C ARG A 628 -9.59 -15.37 20.12
N GLY A 629 -8.55 -15.52 19.29
CA GLY A 629 -8.68 -15.76 17.85
C GLY A 629 -9.45 -17.04 17.52
N ILE A 630 -9.17 -18.12 18.25
CA ILE A 630 -9.90 -19.40 18.13
C ILE A 630 -11.37 -19.20 18.50
N LEU A 631 -11.64 -18.53 19.63
CA LEU A 631 -13.00 -18.20 20.05
C LEU A 631 -13.76 -17.44 18.97
N HIS A 632 -13.18 -16.34 18.47
CA HIS A 632 -13.80 -15.51 17.44
C HIS A 632 -14.09 -16.30 16.17
N TYR A 633 -13.15 -17.15 15.74
CA TYR A 633 -13.35 -18.02 14.59
C TYR A 633 -14.55 -18.98 14.76
N ILE A 634 -14.67 -19.63 15.92
CA ILE A 634 -15.78 -20.56 16.18
C ILE A 634 -17.13 -19.83 16.25
N VAL A 635 -17.17 -18.65 16.88
CA VAL A 635 -18.39 -17.82 16.93
C VAL A 635 -18.80 -17.40 15.51
N HIS A 636 -17.84 -16.97 14.69
CA HIS A 636 -18.07 -16.63 13.30
C HIS A 636 -18.62 -17.84 12.51
N ARG A 637 -18.05 -19.04 12.71
CA ARG A 637 -18.53 -20.30 12.08
C ARG A 637 -19.95 -20.70 12.48
N LEU A 638 -20.34 -20.44 13.72
CA LEU A 638 -21.69 -20.75 14.23
C LEU A 638 -22.74 -19.78 13.73
N ASN A 639 -22.45 -18.48 13.76
CA ASN A 639 -23.43 -17.43 13.48
C ASN A 639 -23.39 -16.91 12.03
N GLY A 640 -22.32 -17.23 11.28
CA GLY A 640 -22.04 -16.68 9.95
C GLY A 640 -21.31 -15.32 9.99
N SER A 641 -21.39 -14.60 11.11
CA SER A 641 -20.67 -13.36 11.34
C SER A 641 -20.43 -13.09 12.82
N LEU A 642 -19.57 -12.12 13.12
CA LEU A 642 -19.40 -11.57 14.46
C LEU A 642 -20.23 -10.29 14.61
N VAL A 643 -21.17 -10.28 15.54
CA VAL A 643 -21.97 -9.08 15.90
C VAL A 643 -21.24 -8.21 16.94
N LYS A 644 -20.42 -8.85 17.78
CA LYS A 644 -19.63 -8.19 18.83
C LYS A 644 -18.18 -8.65 18.77
N TRP A 645 -17.29 -7.70 18.57
CA TRP A 645 -15.85 -7.87 18.68
C TRP A 645 -15.30 -6.89 19.73
N ASP A 646 -14.37 -7.35 20.56
CA ASP A 646 -13.73 -6.53 21.57
C ASP A 646 -12.30 -7.06 21.85
N LYS A 647 -11.35 -6.15 22.00
CA LYS A 647 -9.99 -6.43 22.47
C LYS A 647 -9.92 -6.35 24.00
N THR A 648 -10.99 -6.72 24.71
CA THR A 648 -11.00 -6.59 26.17
C THR A 648 -9.99 -7.51 26.82
N HIS A 649 -9.27 -6.93 27.78
CA HIS A 649 -8.37 -7.62 28.71
C HIS A 649 -9.11 -8.21 29.92
N ASN A 650 -10.44 -8.01 29.99
CA ASN A 650 -11.35 -8.55 31.00
C ASN A 650 -12.03 -9.84 30.52
N ILE A 651 -12.77 -10.50 31.41
CA ILE A 651 -13.57 -11.68 31.06
C ILE A 651 -14.65 -11.30 30.05
N SER A 652 -14.66 -11.98 28.91
CA SER A 652 -15.65 -11.84 27.83
C SER A 652 -16.63 -13.00 27.85
N LEU A 653 -17.92 -12.71 27.65
CA LEU A 653 -19.01 -13.70 27.67
C LEU A 653 -19.87 -13.58 26.41
N TYR A 654 -20.19 -14.72 25.82
CA TYR A 654 -21.05 -14.86 24.66
C TYR A 654 -22.16 -15.88 25.00
N THR A 655 -23.34 -15.37 25.37
CA THR A 655 -24.46 -16.19 25.88
C THR A 655 -25.58 -16.41 24.86
N GLY A 656 -25.64 -15.60 23.80
CA GLY A 656 -26.65 -15.69 22.74
C GLY A 656 -26.28 -16.61 21.58
N LEU A 657 -25.29 -17.51 21.74
CA LEU A 657 -24.83 -18.39 20.66
C LEU A 657 -25.77 -19.59 20.51
N ASN A 658 -25.92 -20.08 19.27
CA ASN A 658 -26.71 -21.28 18.98
C ASN A 658 -28.15 -21.18 19.56
N ASN A 659 -28.83 -20.07 19.28
CA ASN A 659 -30.15 -19.76 19.84
C ASN A 659 -30.20 -19.77 21.38
N GLY A 660 -29.12 -19.37 22.04
CA GLY A 660 -29.00 -19.34 23.51
C GLY A 660 -28.66 -20.69 24.15
N HIS A 661 -28.41 -21.73 23.36
CA HIS A 661 -28.06 -23.06 23.86
C HIS A 661 -26.55 -23.28 23.99
N THR A 662 -25.72 -22.28 23.71
CA THR A 662 -24.26 -22.38 23.81
C THR A 662 -23.70 -21.15 24.51
N ILE A 663 -22.80 -21.36 25.47
CA ILE A 663 -22.16 -20.27 26.22
C ILE A 663 -20.65 -20.34 25.99
N PHE A 664 -20.06 -19.28 25.45
CA PHE A 664 -18.61 -19.15 25.37
C PHE A 664 -18.12 -18.11 26.38
N GLY A 665 -17.08 -18.47 27.13
CA GLY A 665 -16.39 -17.57 28.05
C GLY A 665 -14.91 -17.47 27.70
N PHE A 666 -14.33 -16.28 27.85
CA PHE A 666 -12.90 -16.06 27.66
C PHE A 666 -12.30 -15.27 28.82
N ALA A 667 -11.16 -15.74 29.34
CA ALA A 667 -10.34 -15.03 30.30
C ALA A 667 -8.92 -14.86 29.77
N TYR A 668 -8.44 -13.61 29.72
CA TYR A 668 -7.07 -13.33 29.28
C TYR A 668 -6.06 -13.76 30.35
N TYR A 669 -5.13 -14.64 29.98
CA TYR A 669 -4.07 -15.13 30.86
C TYR A 669 -2.80 -15.49 30.08
N PRO A 670 -1.60 -15.13 30.59
CA PRO A 670 -1.34 -14.26 31.74
C PRO A 670 -1.52 -12.78 31.35
N GLN A 671 -1.77 -11.93 32.33
CA GLN A 671 -1.94 -10.49 32.09
C GLN A 671 -0.57 -9.80 32.01
N PHE A 672 0.05 -9.83 30.82
CA PHE A 672 1.44 -9.38 30.59
C PHE A 672 1.72 -7.91 30.93
N TRP A 673 0.69 -7.07 31.01
CA TRP A 673 0.81 -5.66 31.39
C TRP A 673 0.92 -5.42 32.90
N LEU A 674 0.66 -6.44 33.73
CA LEU A 674 0.85 -6.36 35.18
C LEU A 674 2.26 -6.82 35.56
N SER A 675 2.81 -6.26 36.63
CA SER A 675 4.07 -6.75 37.20
C SER A 675 3.92 -8.20 37.65
N SER A 676 5.01 -8.98 37.66
CA SER A 676 4.95 -10.41 38.00
C SER A 676 4.32 -10.71 39.38
N LYS A 677 4.31 -9.73 40.31
CA LYS A 677 3.67 -9.86 41.63
C LYS A 677 2.17 -9.60 41.61
N GLU A 678 1.69 -8.79 40.66
CA GLU A 678 0.28 -8.39 40.51
C GLU A 678 -0.48 -9.31 39.55
N GLN A 679 0.24 -10.07 38.72
CA GLN A 679 -0.38 -11.03 37.81
C GLN A 679 -1.23 -12.04 38.60
N PRO A 680 -2.51 -12.22 38.23
CA PRO A 680 -3.35 -13.20 38.90
C PRO A 680 -2.77 -14.61 38.68
N HIS A 681 -2.90 -15.46 39.68
CA HIS A 681 -2.63 -16.89 39.51
C HIS A 681 -3.69 -17.54 38.61
N LEU A 682 -3.33 -18.66 37.96
CA LEU A 682 -4.20 -19.34 37.00
C LEU A 682 -5.51 -19.83 37.63
N ASP A 683 -5.45 -20.36 38.86
CA ASP A 683 -6.60 -20.77 39.66
C ASP A 683 -7.59 -19.62 39.90
N LYS A 684 -7.10 -18.41 40.17
CA LYS A 684 -7.94 -17.21 40.30
C LYS A 684 -8.62 -16.85 38.98
N ALA A 685 -7.91 -16.92 37.86
CA ALA A 685 -8.49 -16.65 36.54
C ALA A 685 -9.57 -17.68 36.19
N LEU A 686 -9.31 -18.96 36.45
CA LEU A 686 -10.28 -20.05 36.31
C LEU A 686 -11.52 -19.79 37.18
N PHE A 687 -11.33 -19.55 38.47
CA PHE A 687 -12.42 -19.29 39.40
C PHE A 687 -13.30 -18.11 38.98
N GLN A 688 -12.68 -16.98 38.58
CA GLN A 688 -13.43 -15.82 38.13
C GLN A 688 -14.23 -16.09 36.85
N LEU A 689 -13.66 -16.84 35.89
CA LEU A 689 -14.37 -17.22 34.67
C LEU A 689 -15.57 -18.10 34.99
N PHE A 690 -15.38 -19.16 35.78
CA PHE A 690 -16.45 -20.05 36.21
C PHE A 690 -17.57 -19.32 36.95
N LYS A 691 -17.22 -18.43 37.88
CA LYS A 691 -18.17 -17.60 38.63
C LYS A 691 -19.01 -16.70 37.73
N ARG A 692 -18.46 -16.25 36.60
CA ARG A 692 -19.18 -15.41 35.63
C ARG A 692 -20.00 -16.22 34.62
N THR A 693 -19.70 -17.50 34.44
CA THR A 693 -20.41 -18.41 33.54
C THR A 693 -21.27 -19.43 34.30
N LEU A 694 -22.15 -18.93 35.20
CA LEU A 694 -23.07 -19.78 35.94
C LEU A 694 -24.09 -20.40 34.97
N SER A 695 -24.02 -21.72 34.80
CA SER A 695 -24.87 -22.50 33.91
C SER A 695 -24.77 -23.98 34.28
N THR A 696 -25.84 -24.73 34.02
CA THR A 696 -25.95 -26.19 34.18
C THR A 696 -25.29 -26.98 33.05
N PHE A 697 -24.80 -26.32 32.00
CA PHE A 697 -24.14 -26.97 30.85
C PHE A 697 -22.78 -27.53 31.23
N ASP A 698 -22.45 -28.69 30.64
CA ASP A 698 -21.15 -29.33 30.79
C ASP A 698 -20.04 -28.39 30.29
N PRO A 699 -19.00 -28.12 31.12
CA PRO A 699 -17.90 -27.29 30.70
C PRO A 699 -16.97 -28.06 29.76
N VAL A 700 -16.43 -27.35 28.77
CA VAL A 700 -15.24 -27.75 28.00
C VAL A 700 -14.21 -26.65 28.17
N ILE A 701 -13.01 -27.00 28.63
CA ILE A 701 -11.94 -26.04 28.91
C ILE A 701 -10.90 -26.08 27.80
N ILE A 702 -10.57 -24.91 27.26
CA ILE A 702 -9.45 -24.72 26.34
C ILE A 702 -8.41 -23.85 27.03
N LEU A 703 -7.22 -24.41 27.27
CA LEU A 703 -6.10 -23.72 27.91
C LEU A 703 -4.91 -23.64 26.95
N GLY A 704 -4.32 -22.46 26.77
CA GLY A 704 -3.10 -22.32 25.98
C GLY A 704 -2.71 -20.90 25.64
N GLY A 705 -1.62 -20.77 24.87
CA GLY A 705 -1.12 -19.47 24.42
C GLY A 705 0.18 -19.61 23.62
N VAL A 706 0.83 -18.51 23.27
CA VAL A 706 1.98 -18.49 22.37
C VAL A 706 3.25 -19.03 23.05
N HIS A 707 3.51 -18.68 24.32
CA HIS A 707 4.85 -18.90 24.92
C HIS A 707 4.92 -19.06 26.45
N TRP A 708 3.80 -19.16 27.17
CA TRP A 708 3.78 -19.12 28.64
C TRP A 708 3.40 -20.45 29.31
N LEU A 709 2.82 -21.40 28.57
CA LEU A 709 2.33 -22.66 29.14
C LEU A 709 3.49 -23.55 29.61
N VAL A 710 3.38 -24.11 30.82
CA VAL A 710 4.37 -25.01 31.44
C VAL A 710 3.66 -26.09 32.24
N ARG A 711 4.37 -27.16 32.64
CA ARG A 711 3.80 -28.30 33.37
C ARG A 711 3.02 -27.90 34.64
N ARG A 712 3.56 -26.96 35.41
CA ARG A 712 2.90 -26.45 36.64
C ARG A 712 1.50 -25.89 36.38
N HIS A 713 1.25 -25.27 35.23
CA HIS A 713 -0.08 -24.77 34.88
C HIS A 713 -1.09 -25.92 34.70
N LEU A 714 -0.63 -27.05 34.18
CA LEU A 714 -1.46 -28.25 34.00
C LEU A 714 -1.78 -28.91 35.34
N ASP A 715 -0.83 -28.91 36.29
CA ASP A 715 -1.09 -29.37 37.66
C ASP A 715 -2.13 -28.49 38.36
N ILE A 716 -1.98 -27.16 38.30
CA ILE A 716 -2.95 -26.21 38.87
C ILE A 716 -4.36 -26.42 38.29
N LEU A 717 -4.45 -26.66 36.97
CA LEU A 717 -5.74 -26.94 36.33
C LEU A 717 -6.36 -28.25 36.84
N ALA A 718 -5.57 -29.33 36.94
CA ALA A 718 -6.04 -30.62 37.44
C ALA A 718 -6.51 -30.53 38.91
N ASP A 719 -5.75 -29.83 39.75
CA ASP A 719 -6.08 -29.60 41.17
C ASP A 719 -7.36 -28.76 41.30
N PHE A 720 -7.49 -27.70 40.51
CA PHE A 720 -8.68 -26.86 40.46
C PHE A 720 -9.93 -27.68 40.07
N LEU A 721 -9.85 -28.47 39.00
CA LEU A 721 -10.95 -29.32 38.56
C LEU A 721 -11.35 -30.35 39.62
N SER A 722 -10.36 -30.96 40.28
CA SER A 722 -10.59 -31.90 41.38
C SER A 722 -11.29 -31.23 42.56
N SER A 723 -10.85 -30.02 42.94
CA SER A 723 -11.46 -29.25 44.04
C SER A 723 -12.90 -28.81 43.79
N MET A 724 -13.29 -28.66 42.52
CA MET A 724 -14.63 -28.27 42.10
C MET A 724 -15.55 -29.47 41.79
N GLY A 725 -15.05 -30.71 41.93
CA GLY A 725 -15.79 -31.93 41.58
C GLY A 725 -16.01 -32.11 40.07
N LEU A 726 -15.13 -31.53 39.26
CA LEU A 726 -15.24 -31.43 37.80
C LEU A 726 -14.20 -32.29 37.08
N THR A 727 -13.77 -33.41 37.65
CA THR A 727 -12.69 -34.26 37.12
C THR A 727 -12.98 -34.87 35.75
N ASN A 728 -14.26 -35.04 35.39
CA ASN A 728 -14.70 -35.55 34.09
C ASN A 728 -14.84 -34.45 33.01
N THR A 729 -14.43 -33.22 33.32
CA THR A 729 -14.47 -32.09 32.38
C THR A 729 -13.51 -32.33 31.23
N LYS A 730 -13.98 -32.13 29.99
CA LYS A 730 -13.13 -32.20 28.81
C LYS A 730 -12.16 -31.02 28.79
N VAL A 731 -10.87 -31.31 28.77
CA VAL A 731 -9.80 -30.31 28.72
C VAL A 731 -9.02 -30.47 27.43
N ILE A 732 -8.83 -29.35 26.72
CA ILE A 732 -8.09 -29.26 25.47
C ILE A 732 -6.94 -28.27 25.67
N ILE A 733 -5.72 -28.75 25.51
CA ILE A 733 -4.51 -27.96 25.61
C ILE A 733 -4.08 -27.51 24.22
N LYS A 734 -4.13 -26.20 23.98
CA LYS A 734 -3.54 -25.57 22.80
C LYS A 734 -2.05 -25.35 23.07
N GLY A 735 -1.20 -25.93 22.23
CA GLY A 735 0.25 -25.82 22.33
C GLY A 735 0.77 -24.39 22.16
N LEU A 736 2.09 -24.27 22.25
CA LEU A 736 2.80 -23.01 21.98
C LEU A 736 2.70 -22.64 20.50
N GLY A 737 3.12 -21.42 20.14
CA GLY A 737 3.11 -20.94 18.77
C GLY A 737 4.28 -20.02 18.46
N ALA A 738 4.42 -19.67 17.18
CA ALA A 738 5.37 -18.67 16.75
C ALA A 738 5.00 -17.28 17.28
N GLY A 739 6.01 -16.55 17.74
CA GLY A 739 5.87 -15.19 18.24
C GLY A 739 7.16 -14.71 18.87
N PHE A 740 7.28 -13.40 19.08
CA PHE A 740 8.44 -12.80 19.78
C PHE A 740 9.80 -13.00 19.08
N HIS A 741 9.80 -13.35 17.79
CA HIS A 741 11.00 -13.49 16.98
C HIS A 741 11.52 -12.17 16.39
N GLN A 742 10.71 -11.11 16.47
CA GLN A 742 11.08 -9.77 15.97
C GLN A 742 11.55 -8.84 17.10
N PRO A 743 12.56 -7.97 16.84
CA PRO A 743 13.09 -7.00 17.79
C PRO A 743 12.19 -5.77 17.96
N VAL A 744 10.91 -5.96 18.27
CA VAL A 744 9.98 -4.82 18.49
C VAL A 744 10.21 -4.24 19.87
N ARG A 745 10.48 -2.93 19.94
CA ARG A 745 10.74 -2.24 21.21
C ARG A 745 9.54 -2.32 22.15
N GLY A 746 9.81 -2.59 23.44
CA GLY A 746 8.76 -2.79 24.46
C GLY A 746 8.14 -4.20 24.45
N ILE A 747 8.53 -5.05 23.50
CA ILE A 747 8.11 -6.44 23.41
C ILE A 747 9.32 -7.33 23.59
N ARG A 748 9.19 -8.38 24.42
CA ARG A 748 10.28 -9.31 24.67
C ARG A 748 10.66 -10.03 23.37
N GLN A 749 11.90 -9.86 22.91
CA GLN A 749 12.45 -10.66 21.82
C GLN A 749 13.02 -11.98 22.36
N ARG A 750 12.99 -13.02 21.52
CA ARG A 750 13.60 -14.33 21.76
C ARG A 750 14.67 -14.59 20.72
N SER A 751 15.82 -15.13 21.15
CA SER A 751 16.88 -15.57 20.24
C SER A 751 16.48 -16.84 19.48
N LEU A 752 17.21 -17.20 18.41
CA LEU A 752 17.00 -18.48 17.71
C LEU A 752 17.10 -19.67 18.68
N GLU A 753 18.10 -19.63 19.58
CA GLU A 753 18.30 -20.63 20.62
C GLU A 753 17.11 -20.74 21.59
N ASP A 754 16.49 -19.60 21.96
CA ASP A 754 15.28 -19.62 22.77
C ASP A 754 14.10 -20.28 22.04
N HIS A 755 13.96 -20.08 20.72
CA HIS A 755 12.90 -20.71 19.93
C HIS A 755 13.09 -22.22 19.84
N ARG A 756 14.32 -22.69 19.67
CA ARG A 756 14.66 -24.13 19.72
C ARG A 756 14.33 -24.74 21.08
N ARG A 757 14.64 -24.04 22.17
CA ARG A 757 14.23 -24.46 23.52
C ARG A 757 12.72 -24.48 23.70
N LEU A 758 12.00 -23.49 23.14
CA LEU A 758 10.55 -23.46 23.17
C LEU A 758 9.92 -24.62 22.41
N TYR A 759 10.51 -25.06 21.29
CA TYR A 759 10.07 -26.23 20.56
C TYR A 759 10.15 -27.50 21.42
N VAL A 760 11.31 -27.76 22.03
CA VAL A 760 11.52 -28.91 22.94
C VAL A 760 10.59 -28.82 24.15
N HIS A 761 10.44 -27.63 24.72
CA HIS A 761 9.55 -27.38 25.85
C HIS A 761 8.07 -27.61 25.49
N ASN A 762 7.63 -27.19 24.31
CA ASN A 762 6.27 -27.44 23.82
C ASN A 762 5.97 -28.94 23.78
N GLN A 763 6.86 -29.73 23.16
CA GLN A 763 6.70 -31.19 23.11
C GLN A 763 6.60 -31.79 24.53
N ALA A 764 7.49 -31.37 25.43
CA ALA A 764 7.49 -31.84 26.82
C ALA A 764 6.23 -31.47 27.63
N VAL A 765 5.59 -30.33 27.32
CA VAL A 765 4.33 -29.90 27.93
C VAL A 765 3.14 -30.68 27.35
N LEU A 766 3.10 -30.86 26.03
CA LEU A 766 2.02 -31.61 25.38
C LEU A 766 2.04 -33.09 25.78
N SER A 767 3.20 -33.73 25.85
CA SER A 767 3.32 -35.10 26.38
C SER A 767 2.84 -35.21 27.83
N TYR A 768 3.15 -34.21 28.66
CA TYR A 768 2.69 -34.18 30.05
C TYR A 768 1.18 -33.97 30.16
N ALA A 769 0.59 -33.10 29.33
CA ALA A 769 -0.87 -32.92 29.25
C ALA A 769 -1.59 -34.23 28.92
N LYS A 770 -1.08 -34.99 27.94
CA LYS A 770 -1.61 -36.32 27.61
C LYS A 770 -1.54 -37.28 28.79
N SER A 771 -0.44 -37.27 29.57
CA SER A 771 -0.32 -38.12 30.76
C SER A 771 -1.37 -37.82 31.85
N LYS A 772 -2.01 -36.64 31.81
CA LYS A 772 -3.12 -36.23 32.68
C LYS A 772 -4.51 -36.54 32.08
N GLY A 773 -4.58 -37.16 30.90
CA GLY A 773 -5.83 -37.41 30.18
C GLY A 773 -6.41 -36.21 29.42
N PHE A 774 -5.61 -35.16 29.21
CA PHE A 774 -6.05 -33.99 28.44
C PHE A 774 -5.81 -34.18 26.94
N SER A 775 -6.75 -33.70 26.12
CA SER A 775 -6.56 -33.63 24.67
C SER A 775 -5.61 -32.49 24.31
N VAL A 776 -4.87 -32.63 23.21
CA VAL A 776 -3.86 -31.64 22.80
C VAL A 776 -4.03 -31.24 21.33
N VAL A 777 -3.68 -30.00 21.01
CA VAL A 777 -3.52 -29.50 19.63
C VAL A 777 -2.17 -28.80 19.56
N ASP A 778 -1.23 -29.36 18.81
CA ASP A 778 0.09 -28.77 18.61
C ASP A 778 0.04 -27.69 17.53
N THR A 779 0.15 -26.43 17.93
CA THR A 779 0.18 -25.29 17.00
C THR A 779 1.58 -24.79 16.69
N PHE A 780 2.62 -25.34 17.33
CA PHE A 780 3.96 -24.77 17.25
C PHE A 780 4.58 -24.98 15.87
N GLY A 781 4.64 -26.23 15.39
CA GLY A 781 5.15 -26.53 14.06
C GLY A 781 4.37 -25.81 12.96
N MET A 782 3.04 -25.77 13.08
CA MET A 782 2.15 -25.07 12.14
C MET A 782 2.52 -23.60 11.95
N THR A 783 2.63 -22.88 13.08
CA THR A 783 2.84 -21.43 13.08
C THR A 783 4.30 -21.06 12.84
N MET A 784 5.25 -21.91 13.26
CA MET A 784 6.69 -21.65 13.10
C MET A 784 7.15 -21.83 11.65
N ALA A 785 6.65 -22.86 10.96
CA ALA A 785 7.00 -23.08 9.56
C ALA A 785 6.58 -21.90 8.66
N ARG A 786 5.43 -21.29 8.96
CA ARG A 786 4.90 -20.12 8.23
C ARG A 786 4.94 -18.85 9.09
N TYR A 787 5.99 -18.66 9.89
CA TYR A 787 6.03 -17.57 10.87
C TYR A 787 5.93 -16.17 10.26
N LYS A 788 6.32 -16.00 8.99
CA LYS A 788 6.23 -14.75 8.22
C LYS A 788 4.79 -14.37 7.88
N GLU A 789 3.80 -15.25 8.08
CA GLU A 789 2.39 -15.01 7.74
C GLU A 789 1.55 -14.50 8.92
N PHE A 790 2.20 -13.91 9.91
CA PHE A 790 1.47 -13.18 10.95
C PHE A 790 0.70 -12.00 10.34
N LEU A 791 -0.44 -11.70 10.95
CA LEU A 791 -1.32 -10.60 10.58
C LEU A 791 -1.03 -9.34 11.42
N PRO A 792 -1.48 -8.16 10.99
CA PRO A 792 -1.14 -6.87 11.61
C PRO A 792 -1.44 -6.82 13.10
N GLY A 793 -0.46 -6.39 13.90
CA GLY A 793 -0.58 -6.30 15.35
C GLY A 793 0.71 -5.82 16.02
N LYS A 794 0.66 -5.60 17.34
CA LYS A 794 1.85 -5.13 18.09
C LYS A 794 2.99 -6.16 18.08
N CYS A 795 2.69 -7.46 18.00
CA CYS A 795 3.68 -8.53 17.82
C CYS A 795 3.39 -9.41 16.61
N ALA A 796 4.46 -9.98 16.03
CA ALA A 796 4.41 -11.05 15.03
C ALA A 796 4.02 -12.41 15.63
N CYS A 797 2.88 -12.44 16.31
CA CYS A 797 2.38 -13.55 17.12
C CYS A 797 0.92 -13.91 16.75
N HIS A 798 0.26 -13.07 15.95
CA HIS A 798 -1.14 -13.22 15.58
C HIS A 798 -1.25 -13.82 14.19
N PHE A 799 -1.97 -14.94 14.08
CA PHE A 799 -2.35 -15.53 12.79
C PHE A 799 -3.84 -15.34 12.51
N HIS A 800 -4.46 -14.36 13.16
CA HIS A 800 -5.83 -13.94 12.91
C HIS A 800 -5.97 -12.42 12.98
N LYS A 801 -6.91 -11.89 12.23
CA LYS A 801 -7.37 -10.50 12.30
C LYS A 801 -8.89 -10.51 12.27
N VAL A 802 -9.51 -9.59 12.99
CA VAL A 802 -10.94 -9.35 12.85
C VAL A 802 -11.08 -8.07 12.07
N VAL A 803 -11.74 -8.17 10.93
CA VAL A 803 -12.00 -7.04 10.02
C VAL A 803 -13.51 -6.81 9.97
N PRO A 804 -13.96 -5.58 9.70
CA PRO A 804 -15.31 -5.37 9.21
C PRO A 804 -15.54 -6.32 8.04
N ALA A 805 -16.74 -6.88 7.88
CA ALA A 805 -17.09 -7.65 6.71
C ALA A 805 -17.03 -6.72 5.48
N GLU A 806 -15.85 -6.59 4.89
CA GLU A 806 -15.62 -5.73 3.74
C GLU A 806 -16.30 -6.33 2.51
N GLN A 807 -17.00 -5.46 1.78
CA GLN A 807 -17.43 -5.79 0.44
C GLN A 807 -16.20 -5.62 -0.48
N PRO A 808 -15.89 -6.58 -1.37
CA PRO A 808 -14.85 -6.44 -2.40
C PRO A 808 -14.91 -5.06 -3.06
N ILE A 809 -13.78 -4.47 -3.46
CA ILE A 809 -13.82 -3.10 -4.00
C ILE A 809 -14.70 -3.02 -5.26
N VAL A 810 -14.72 -4.10 -6.04
CA VAL A 810 -15.65 -4.29 -7.16
C VAL A 810 -17.11 -4.22 -6.69
N GLN A 811 -17.44 -4.88 -5.58
CA GLN A 811 -18.79 -4.84 -5.03
C GLN A 811 -19.11 -3.46 -4.45
N LYS A 812 -18.19 -2.82 -3.74
CA LYS A 812 -18.34 -1.45 -3.19
C LYS A 812 -18.54 -0.41 -4.30
N LEU A 813 -17.77 -0.50 -5.38
CA LEU A 813 -17.79 0.45 -6.49
C LEU A 813 -18.93 0.21 -7.46
N PHE A 814 -19.50 -0.99 -7.57
CA PHE A 814 -20.48 -1.33 -8.61
C PHE A 814 -21.81 -1.91 -8.11
N SER A 815 -22.10 -1.86 -6.80
CA SER A 815 -23.44 -2.20 -6.28
C SER A 815 -24.40 -1.00 -6.34
N GLN A 816 -25.61 -1.23 -6.84
CA GLN A 816 -26.70 -0.25 -6.85
C GLN A 816 -27.53 -0.41 -5.57
N GLY A 817 -27.32 0.51 -4.61
CA GLY A 817 -28.21 0.84 -3.49
C GLY A 817 -28.74 -0.30 -2.59
N SER A 818 -28.44 -0.26 -1.29
CA SER A 818 -29.42 -0.28 -0.19
C SER A 818 -28.76 -0.53 1.17
N GLN A 819 -29.22 0.26 2.15
CA GLN A 819 -29.09 0.13 3.62
C GLN A 819 -27.69 -0.08 4.19
N ASP A 820 -27.29 0.84 5.06
CA ASP A 820 -26.12 0.72 5.93
C ASP A 820 -26.23 -0.61 6.71
N PRO A 821 -25.44 -1.65 6.35
CA PRO A 821 -25.58 -2.95 6.98
C PRO A 821 -25.12 -2.79 8.43
N GLN A 822 -25.88 -3.36 9.37
CA GLN A 822 -25.40 -3.54 10.73
C GLN A 822 -23.99 -4.13 10.65
N THR A 823 -22.97 -3.39 11.12
CA THR A 823 -21.57 -3.73 10.87
C THR A 823 -21.27 -5.10 11.46
N THR A 824 -21.17 -6.09 10.59
CA THR A 824 -20.76 -7.43 10.95
C THR A 824 -19.26 -7.54 10.73
N TYR A 825 -18.59 -8.40 11.50
CA TYR A 825 -17.16 -8.64 11.36
C TYR A 825 -16.88 -10.06 10.91
N THR A 826 -15.80 -10.24 10.14
CA THR A 826 -15.27 -11.54 9.73
C THR A 826 -13.93 -11.79 10.42
N VAL A 827 -13.55 -13.07 10.52
CA VAL A 827 -12.24 -13.48 11.04
C VAL A 827 -11.37 -13.95 9.89
N GLU A 828 -10.29 -13.24 9.65
CA GLU A 828 -9.25 -13.59 8.67
C GLU A 828 -8.12 -14.35 9.36
N GLY A 829 -7.39 -15.16 8.58
CA GLY A 829 -6.21 -15.90 9.01
C GLY A 829 -6.34 -17.42 8.84
N GLU A 830 -5.79 -17.95 7.76
CA GLU A 830 -5.92 -19.36 7.36
C GLU A 830 -5.29 -20.31 8.39
N ILE A 831 -4.10 -19.97 8.90
CA ILE A 831 -3.40 -20.78 9.90
C ILE A 831 -4.22 -20.85 11.20
N ASN A 832 -4.82 -19.74 11.64
CA ASN A 832 -5.74 -19.75 12.78
C ASN A 832 -7.00 -20.56 12.53
N ALA A 833 -7.58 -20.47 11.34
CA ALA A 833 -8.72 -21.29 10.96
C ALA A 833 -8.41 -22.79 11.09
N LEU A 834 -7.26 -23.23 10.59
CA LEU A 834 -6.88 -24.65 10.61
C LEU A 834 -6.73 -25.22 12.02
N TYR A 835 -5.97 -24.57 12.91
CA TYR A 835 -5.89 -25.07 14.29
C TYR A 835 -7.18 -24.84 15.08
N SER A 836 -8.04 -23.90 14.67
CA SER A 836 -9.37 -23.75 15.25
C SER A 836 -10.27 -24.93 14.88
N GLU A 837 -10.19 -25.45 13.65
CA GLU A 837 -10.88 -26.68 13.25
C GLU A 837 -10.43 -27.88 14.08
N MET A 838 -9.12 -28.01 14.33
CA MET A 838 -8.60 -29.06 15.20
C MET A 838 -9.22 -28.97 16.60
N ILE A 839 -9.31 -27.76 17.17
CA ILE A 839 -9.95 -27.53 18.47
C ILE A 839 -11.45 -27.87 18.41
N ILE A 840 -12.18 -27.47 17.36
CA ILE A 840 -13.59 -27.84 17.16
C ILE A 840 -13.74 -29.36 17.17
N ASN A 841 -12.89 -30.08 16.44
CA ASN A 841 -12.91 -31.54 16.40
C ASN A 841 -12.65 -32.16 17.77
N ARG A 842 -11.79 -31.56 18.59
CA ARG A 842 -11.57 -32.02 19.98
C ARG A 842 -12.73 -31.64 20.88
N ILE A 843 -13.45 -30.53 20.66
CA ILE A 843 -14.68 -30.24 21.41
C ILE A 843 -15.75 -31.28 21.05
N CYS A 844 -15.88 -31.58 19.76
CA CYS A 844 -16.94 -32.41 19.19
C CYS A 844 -16.64 -33.91 19.11
N SER A 845 -15.42 -34.36 19.45
CA SER A 845 -15.13 -35.79 19.51
C SER A 845 -16.04 -36.45 20.53
N LEU A 846 -16.73 -37.52 20.11
CA LEU A 846 -17.64 -38.30 20.95
C LEU A 846 -16.87 -38.77 22.19
N SER A 847 -17.38 -38.42 23.37
CA SER A 847 -17.01 -39.07 24.63
C SER A 847 -17.85 -40.32 24.82
#